data_AF-A0A1Y1U8Y3-F1
#
_entry.id   AF-A0A1Y1U8Y3-F1
#
_cell.length_a   1.000
_cell.length_b   1.000
_cell.length_c   1.000
_cell.angle_alpha   90.00
_cell.angle_beta   90.00
_cell.angle_gamma   90.00
#
_symmetry.space_group_name_H-M   'P 1'
#
loop_
_entity.id
_entity.type
_entity.pdbx_description
1 polymer ?
#
loop_
_entity_poly.entity_id
_entity_poly.type
_entity_poly.pdbx_seq_one_letter_code
_entity_poly.pdbx_strand_id
1 'polypeptide(L)'
;MSSSSASAAVAEVLRQPDDLVKIAAFRKKLLKEKAALDAKLSAGVKAQLEATRDALLKLQASRAAVSLIREEMLAVEKLKGDEESNEAFDKITRVSTVHRNFQQTAKMVNNLRSMAEKVQYIATLLADDQSQPGGPVGPSPNLLPIHFQLQQLEAFRNETMHQARKGDAGEMKTLSGMFENLDMVGQEFEKWLWEISGRVVDLARKGNGGVVVRLLKIVEFEGKEDEKAVAMRLVRKVATADAASKFKSMQANARVIKNYRHKLLDAMTASIRQTFDRHFEANEEDMLGFIEGLGFIYKDVIRIHDDVVPLFPEDYEIEKYLVKAYHKALNDTLVKVVASAPEAKVLLELHAWIKEYRGSMKELDVPQEWLQPPLLDGKSQDLIEDYVKLIVTKLDEWTVNLMAQETGKFQWRTQEPEQGDDGQFGMEGVVDFFALVNQQCDLALDSNQGAVLARVVTECANVMRKCQAEWLKIVADEARFQVEKKPEEVPGGLVEYVVALANDQLKSADYVEAMINRLEPLVSAKYKQVISEQLNGAIDGYLDVAKKCTSALVDFVFNDLRPATSALITPKWYSEGLIQQIIETMRDYMGDYQAHLNPSIFDILVEDLLDAFLIAYLSALRRSSNNAIKMPSGVQKIKSDISAAFDFFSTFKQPQDLENNFEVVDLTISMLEASSQMVFMDYWNFAKKHGPQLPFVESLMRAREDFDRNTVSDVMETLRRKVREEDIRDPEEPTIMIKVTAKGTSLLSSLPTIPNLSGLREVAGTYADRIRDLRDGLQ
;
A
#
# COMPACT_ATOMS: atom_id res chain seq x y z
N MET A 1 -15.72 -33.59 41.73
CA MET A 1 -15.65 -34.85 40.96
C MET A 1 -17.07 -35.31 40.69
N SER A 2 -17.45 -35.35 39.42
CA SER A 2 -18.76 -35.75 38.94
C SER A 2 -19.11 -37.15 39.43
N SER A 3 -20.33 -37.33 39.93
CA SER A 3 -20.86 -38.64 40.32
C SER A 3 -21.11 -39.48 39.05
N SER A 4 -20.08 -40.16 38.55
CA SER A 4 -20.31 -41.27 37.61
C SER A 4 -21.22 -42.27 38.32
N SER A 5 -22.45 -42.45 37.86
CA SER A 5 -23.34 -43.43 38.47
C SER A 5 -22.70 -44.81 38.32
N ALA A 6 -22.86 -45.69 39.31
CA ALA A 6 -22.32 -47.03 39.26
C ALA A 6 -22.80 -47.79 38.00
N SER A 7 -23.99 -47.46 37.48
CA SER A 7 -24.49 -48.01 36.23
C SER A 7 -23.73 -47.52 34.99
N ALA A 8 -23.31 -46.25 34.96
CA ALA A 8 -22.51 -45.70 33.85
C ALA A 8 -21.10 -46.32 33.78
N ALA A 9 -20.46 -46.50 34.94
CA ALA A 9 -19.14 -47.14 35.02
C ALA A 9 -19.18 -48.64 34.62
N VAL A 10 -20.28 -49.33 34.92
CA VAL A 10 -20.49 -50.73 34.50
C VAL A 10 -20.81 -50.81 32.99
N ALA A 11 -21.61 -49.88 32.46
CA ALA A 11 -21.96 -49.82 31.05
C ALA A 11 -20.78 -49.46 30.14
N GLU A 12 -19.79 -48.71 30.65
CA GLU A 12 -18.56 -48.40 29.91
C GLU A 12 -17.66 -49.63 29.73
N VAL A 13 -17.66 -50.54 30.71
CA VAL A 13 -16.72 -51.68 30.78
C VAL A 13 -17.29 -52.96 30.14
N LEU A 14 -18.61 -53.15 30.15
CA LEU A 14 -19.28 -54.34 29.60
C LEU A 14 -20.06 -53.99 28.32
N ARG A 15 -19.34 -53.75 27.22
CA ARG A 15 -19.94 -53.38 25.92
C ARG A 15 -20.26 -54.59 25.04
N GLN A 16 -19.54 -55.71 25.19
CA GLN A 16 -19.75 -56.93 24.39
C GLN A 16 -19.93 -58.18 25.27
N PRO A 17 -20.62 -59.24 24.80
CA PRO A 17 -20.86 -60.45 25.59
C PRO A 17 -19.58 -61.15 26.09
N ASP A 18 -18.49 -61.08 25.33
CA ASP A 18 -17.20 -61.68 25.70
C ASP A 18 -16.50 -60.97 26.87
N ASP A 19 -16.87 -59.72 27.17
CA ASP A 19 -16.33 -58.97 28.31
C ASP A 19 -16.80 -59.51 29.67
N LEU A 20 -17.83 -60.37 29.69
CA LEU A 20 -18.29 -61.09 30.89
C LEU A 20 -17.17 -61.95 31.51
N VAL A 21 -16.22 -62.45 30.71
CA VAL A 21 -15.09 -63.27 31.19
C VAL A 21 -14.13 -62.42 32.05
N LYS A 22 -14.07 -61.10 31.82
CA LYS A 22 -13.19 -60.16 32.54
C LYS A 22 -13.76 -59.71 33.89
N ILE A 23 -15.02 -60.04 34.22
CA ILE A 23 -15.70 -59.60 35.46
C ILE A 23 -14.94 -60.01 36.72
N ALA A 24 -14.38 -61.23 36.77
CA ALA A 24 -13.65 -61.70 37.93
C ALA A 24 -12.39 -60.85 38.21
N ALA A 25 -11.69 -60.43 37.15
CA ALA A 25 -10.52 -59.56 37.26
C ALA A 25 -10.90 -58.14 37.68
N PHE A 26 -11.97 -57.57 37.12
CA PHE A 26 -12.47 -56.25 37.51
C PHE A 26 -13.00 -56.23 38.95
N ARG A 27 -13.69 -57.29 39.38
CA ARG A 27 -14.12 -57.43 40.79
C ARG A 27 -12.93 -57.43 41.73
N LYS A 28 -11.84 -58.14 41.37
CA LYS A 28 -10.59 -58.15 42.16
C LYS A 28 -9.92 -56.77 42.17
N LYS A 29 -9.93 -56.04 41.05
CA LYS A 29 -9.42 -54.66 40.95
C LYS A 29 -10.22 -53.70 41.84
N LEU A 30 -11.55 -53.70 41.73
CA LEU A 30 -12.43 -52.85 42.54
C LEU A 30 -12.35 -53.19 44.04
N LEU A 31 -12.20 -54.47 44.41
CA LEU A 31 -11.97 -54.86 45.80
C LEU A 31 -10.63 -54.34 46.33
N LYS A 32 -9.58 -54.33 45.50
CA LYS A 32 -8.28 -53.77 45.87
C LYS A 32 -8.33 -52.25 45.99
N GLU A 33 -9.02 -51.57 45.08
CA GLU A 33 -9.26 -50.12 45.15
C GLU A 33 -10.10 -49.75 46.36
N LYS A 34 -11.15 -50.50 46.66
CA LYS A 34 -11.95 -50.33 47.88
C LYS A 34 -11.10 -50.53 49.13
N ALA A 35 -10.32 -51.60 49.21
CA ALA A 35 -9.46 -51.85 50.37
C ALA A 35 -8.40 -50.74 50.56
N ALA A 36 -7.84 -50.22 49.47
CA ALA A 36 -6.90 -49.10 49.51
C ALA A 36 -7.58 -47.79 49.94
N LEU A 37 -8.79 -47.52 49.44
CA LEU A 37 -9.60 -46.37 49.85
C LEU A 37 -10.00 -46.48 51.32
N ASP A 38 -10.51 -47.63 51.77
CA ASP A 38 -10.89 -47.87 53.16
C ASP A 38 -9.69 -47.71 54.11
N ALA A 39 -8.51 -48.21 53.72
CA ALA A 39 -7.26 -48.00 54.48
C ALA A 39 -6.87 -46.53 54.54
N LYS A 40 -6.95 -45.80 53.42
CA LYS A 40 -6.65 -44.37 53.36
C LYS A 40 -7.66 -43.53 54.16
N LEU A 41 -8.92 -43.91 54.12
CA LEU A 41 -10.01 -43.25 54.84
C LEU A 41 -9.89 -43.50 56.34
N SER A 42 -9.59 -44.74 56.75
CA SER A 42 -9.31 -45.09 58.14
C SER A 42 -8.10 -44.34 58.70
N ALA A 43 -6.99 -44.29 57.94
CA ALA A 43 -5.81 -43.53 58.32
C ALA A 43 -6.10 -42.02 58.39
N GLY A 44 -6.85 -41.48 57.43
CA GLY A 44 -7.26 -40.08 57.40
C GLY A 44 -8.16 -39.71 58.59
N VAL A 45 -9.15 -40.54 58.89
CA VAL A 45 -10.05 -40.36 60.06
C VAL A 45 -9.26 -40.44 61.36
N LYS A 46 -8.31 -41.37 61.48
CA LYS A 46 -7.43 -41.47 62.65
C LYS A 46 -6.58 -40.21 62.82
N ALA A 47 -5.95 -39.71 61.75
CA ALA A 47 -5.16 -38.49 61.78
C ALA A 47 -6.01 -37.25 62.16
N GLN A 48 -7.24 -37.17 61.63
CA GLN A 48 -8.16 -36.08 61.99
C GLN A 48 -8.62 -36.16 63.45
N LEU A 49 -8.87 -37.36 63.97
CA LEU A 49 -9.22 -37.58 65.39
C LEU A 49 -8.04 -37.27 66.32
N GLU A 50 -6.82 -37.66 65.96
CA GLU A 50 -5.61 -37.31 66.72
C GLU A 50 -5.38 -35.79 66.71
N ALA A 51 -5.50 -35.14 65.54
CA ALA A 51 -5.37 -33.69 65.44
C ALA A 51 -6.45 -32.93 66.24
N THR A 52 -7.70 -33.40 66.22
CA THR A 52 -8.78 -32.78 67.02
C THR A 52 -8.59 -33.04 68.51
N ARG A 53 -8.15 -34.23 68.92
CA ARG A 53 -7.80 -34.53 70.31
C ARG A 53 -6.66 -33.62 70.80
N ASP A 54 -5.59 -33.50 70.02
CA ASP A 54 -4.45 -32.63 70.36
C ASP A 54 -4.85 -31.15 70.39
N ALA A 55 -5.70 -30.71 69.46
CA ALA A 55 -6.25 -29.37 69.48
C ALA A 55 -7.09 -29.13 70.75
N LEU A 56 -7.90 -30.10 71.18
CA LEU A 56 -8.68 -30.02 72.41
C LEU A 56 -7.81 -29.94 73.66
N LEU A 57 -6.75 -30.76 73.71
CA LEU A 57 -5.77 -30.73 74.81
C LEU A 57 -5.04 -29.38 74.86
N LYS A 58 -4.58 -28.87 73.70
CA LYS A 58 -3.97 -27.54 73.60
C LYS A 58 -4.95 -26.44 74.00
N LEU A 59 -6.22 -26.55 73.65
CA LEU A 59 -7.23 -25.55 73.98
C LEU A 59 -7.59 -25.57 75.47
N GLN A 60 -7.64 -26.75 76.10
CA GLN A 60 -7.76 -26.87 77.56
C GLN A 60 -6.53 -26.28 78.27
N ALA A 61 -5.32 -26.58 77.79
CA ALA A 61 -4.09 -26.01 78.34
C ALA A 61 -4.06 -24.48 78.20
N SER A 62 -4.42 -23.95 77.03
CA SER A 62 -4.54 -22.50 76.79
C SER A 62 -5.60 -21.87 77.68
N ARG A 63 -6.75 -22.51 77.89
CA ARG A 63 -7.79 -22.01 78.79
C ARG A 63 -7.30 -21.96 80.24
N ALA A 64 -6.59 -22.99 80.70
CA ALA A 64 -5.99 -23.01 82.03
C ALA A 64 -4.93 -21.90 82.17
N ALA A 65 -4.04 -21.74 81.18
CA ALA A 65 -3.03 -20.69 81.17
C ALA A 65 -3.64 -19.29 81.18
N VAL A 66 -4.70 -19.04 80.39
CA VAL A 66 -5.42 -17.76 80.37
C VAL A 66 -6.11 -17.49 81.71
N SER A 67 -6.68 -18.51 82.36
CA SER A 67 -7.26 -18.37 83.69
C SER A 67 -6.20 -17.99 84.73
N LEU A 68 -5.02 -18.61 84.66
CA LEU A 68 -3.90 -18.32 85.54
C LEU A 68 -3.35 -16.91 85.30
N ILE A 69 -3.15 -16.49 84.04
CA ILE A 69 -2.78 -15.11 83.69
C ILE A 69 -3.81 -14.12 84.22
N ARG A 70 -5.11 -14.45 84.14
CA ARG A 70 -6.17 -13.59 84.67
C ARG A 70 -6.08 -13.47 86.20
N GLU A 71 -5.85 -14.55 86.92
CA GLU A 71 -5.65 -14.52 88.38
C GLU A 71 -4.40 -13.72 88.75
N GLU A 72 -3.28 -13.94 88.07
CA GLU A 72 -2.04 -13.16 88.29
C GLU A 72 -2.23 -11.68 87.96
N MET A 73 -2.95 -11.34 86.89
CA MET A 73 -3.26 -9.94 86.55
C MET A 73 -4.19 -9.29 87.57
N LEU A 74 -5.16 -10.04 88.11
CA LEU A 74 -5.99 -9.57 89.22
C LEU A 74 -5.17 -9.41 90.52
N ALA A 75 -4.20 -10.29 90.77
CA ALA A 75 -3.28 -10.16 91.90
C ALA A 75 -2.38 -8.92 91.74
N VAL A 76 -1.86 -8.65 90.53
CA VAL A 76 -1.10 -7.43 90.20
C VAL A 76 -1.98 -6.18 90.32
N GLU A 77 -3.23 -6.22 89.85
CA GLU A 77 -4.18 -5.12 90.00
C GLU A 77 -4.49 -4.84 91.47
N LYS A 78 -4.62 -5.90 92.29
CA LYS A 78 -4.84 -5.77 93.73
C LYS A 78 -3.61 -5.21 94.45
N LEU A 79 -2.40 -5.65 94.10
CA LEU A 79 -1.14 -5.08 94.60
C LEU A 79 -0.95 -3.61 94.20
N LYS A 80 -1.52 -3.20 93.06
CA LYS A 80 -1.54 -1.80 92.62
C LYS A 80 -2.60 -0.95 93.36
N GLY A 81 -3.57 -1.59 93.98
CA GLY A 81 -4.67 -0.95 94.72
C GLY A 81 -4.37 -0.60 96.19
N ASP A 82 -3.26 -1.09 96.76
CA ASP A 82 -2.85 -0.71 98.13
C ASP A 82 -2.27 0.73 98.13
N GLU A 83 -3.06 1.67 98.65
CA GLU A 83 -2.95 3.12 98.42
C GLU A 83 -1.66 3.79 98.96
N GLU A 84 -0.86 3.13 99.80
CA GLU A 84 0.36 3.74 100.38
C GLU A 84 1.62 3.67 99.46
N SER A 85 1.62 2.86 98.38
CA SER A 85 2.77 2.76 97.44
C SER A 85 2.66 3.62 96.18
N ASN A 86 1.52 4.29 95.93
CA ASN A 86 1.24 4.92 94.63
C ASN A 86 2.10 6.18 94.34
N GLU A 87 2.41 7.01 95.33
CA GLU A 87 3.20 8.23 95.07
C GLU A 87 4.66 7.93 94.70
N ALA A 88 5.28 6.93 95.33
CA ALA A 88 6.66 6.54 95.04
C ALA A 88 6.77 5.88 93.66
N PHE A 89 5.81 5.02 93.31
CA PHE A 89 5.75 4.39 91.98
C PHE A 89 5.48 5.39 90.86
N ASP A 90 4.63 6.41 91.07
CA ASP A 90 4.40 7.46 90.08
C ASP A 90 5.65 8.33 89.88
N LYS A 91 6.36 8.67 90.97
CA LYS A 91 7.64 9.40 90.90
C LYS A 91 8.71 8.57 90.19
N ILE A 92 8.84 7.27 90.48
CA ILE A 92 9.78 6.36 89.79
C ILE A 92 9.40 6.19 88.32
N THR A 93 8.10 6.07 87.99
CA THR A 93 7.63 5.94 86.61
C THR A 93 7.88 7.22 85.82
N ARG A 94 7.66 8.39 86.42
CA ARG A 94 8.01 9.69 85.83
C ARG A 94 9.52 9.81 85.62
N VAL A 95 10.34 9.47 86.61
CA VAL A 95 11.81 9.50 86.50
C VAL A 95 12.31 8.52 85.43
N SER A 96 11.75 7.30 85.37
CA SER A 96 12.07 6.31 84.34
C SER A 96 11.68 6.78 82.94
N THR A 97 10.51 7.42 82.80
CA THR A 97 10.06 8.02 81.54
C THR A 97 10.98 9.17 81.12
N VAL A 98 11.35 10.04 82.06
CA VAL A 98 12.29 11.14 81.82
C VAL A 98 13.67 10.62 81.43
N HIS A 99 14.19 9.60 82.11
CA HIS A 99 15.47 8.98 81.78
C HIS A 99 15.44 8.34 80.38
N ARG A 100 14.34 7.64 80.03
CA ARG A 100 14.15 7.06 78.69
C ARG A 100 14.12 8.16 77.63
N ASN A 101 13.42 9.26 77.88
CA ASN A 101 13.36 10.40 76.96
C ASN A 101 14.76 11.04 76.80
N PHE A 102 15.51 11.25 77.89
CA PHE A 102 16.88 11.75 77.81
C PHE A 102 17.79 10.81 77.03
N GLN A 103 17.67 9.51 77.24
CA GLN A 103 18.47 8.53 76.51
C GLN A 103 18.11 8.50 75.01
N GLN A 104 16.84 8.67 74.66
CA GLN A 104 16.38 8.81 73.27
C GLN A 104 16.90 10.10 72.64
N THR A 105 16.80 11.25 73.32
CA THR A 105 17.33 12.53 72.85
C THR A 105 18.85 12.50 72.71
N ALA A 106 19.59 11.88 73.65
CA ALA A 106 21.05 11.74 73.54
C ALA A 106 21.44 10.89 72.32
N LYS A 107 20.74 9.77 72.08
CA LYS A 107 20.91 8.95 70.87
C LYS A 107 20.59 9.76 69.60
N MET A 108 19.53 10.54 69.62
CA MET A 108 19.11 11.42 68.52
C MET A 108 20.22 12.42 68.13
N VAL A 109 20.78 13.12 69.12
CA VAL A 109 21.84 14.11 68.91
C VAL A 109 23.12 13.46 68.41
N ASN A 110 23.50 12.29 68.96
CA ASN A 110 24.66 11.54 68.48
C ASN A 110 24.48 11.05 67.03
N ASN A 111 23.27 10.64 66.65
CA ASN A 111 22.94 10.26 65.28
C ASN A 111 22.97 11.47 64.33
N LEU A 112 22.46 12.64 64.73
CA LEU A 112 22.56 13.87 63.92
C LEU A 112 24.02 14.31 63.71
N ARG A 113 24.88 14.18 64.73
CA ARG A 113 26.31 14.52 64.64
C ARG A 113 27.08 13.56 63.72
N SER A 114 26.83 12.25 63.86
CA SER A 114 27.48 11.22 63.03
C SER A 114 26.85 11.07 61.64
N MET A 115 25.73 11.73 61.36
CA MET A 115 25.04 11.65 60.06
C MET A 115 25.90 12.22 58.93
N ALA A 116 26.56 13.35 59.14
CA ALA A 116 27.37 13.99 58.09
C ALA A 116 28.49 13.06 57.59
N GLU A 117 29.18 12.38 58.51
CA GLU A 117 30.21 11.38 58.18
C GLU A 117 29.63 10.18 57.44
N LYS A 118 28.46 9.68 57.85
CA LYS A 118 27.77 8.57 57.16
C LYS A 118 27.31 8.95 55.76
N VAL A 119 26.76 10.15 55.58
CA VAL A 119 26.33 10.66 54.26
C VAL A 119 27.55 10.81 53.34
N GLN A 120 28.66 11.35 53.85
CA GLN A 120 29.90 11.46 53.09
C GLN A 120 30.45 10.08 52.69
N TYR A 121 30.40 9.09 53.60
CA TYR A 121 30.82 7.72 53.30
C TYR A 121 29.96 7.07 52.20
N ILE A 122 28.64 7.28 52.24
CA ILE A 122 27.74 6.80 51.18
C ILE A 122 28.07 7.47 49.85
N ALA A 123 28.32 8.78 49.84
CA ALA A 123 28.71 9.52 48.65
C ALA A 123 30.02 8.98 48.04
N THR A 124 31.01 8.64 48.88
CA THR A 124 32.26 8.01 48.39
C THR A 124 32.02 6.63 47.79
N LEU A 125 31.19 5.79 48.43
CA LEU A 125 30.84 4.47 47.88
C LEU A 125 30.07 4.57 46.56
N LEU A 126 29.22 5.58 46.42
CA LEU A 126 28.50 5.85 45.17
C LEU A 126 29.46 6.30 44.07
N ALA A 127 30.40 7.19 44.37
CA ALA A 127 31.44 7.60 43.43
C ALA A 127 32.36 6.43 43.02
N ASP A 128 32.67 5.53 43.94
CA ASP A 128 33.43 4.31 43.67
C ASP A 128 32.68 3.37 42.71
N ASP A 129 31.35 3.20 42.89
CA ASP A 129 30.51 2.41 41.97
C ASP A 129 30.38 3.07 40.59
N GLN A 130 30.33 4.41 40.52
CA GLN A 130 30.22 5.18 39.27
C GLN A 130 31.53 5.20 38.47
N SER A 131 32.68 5.19 39.15
CA SER A 131 34.01 5.26 38.53
C SER A 131 34.56 3.92 38.04
N GLN A 132 33.82 2.82 38.23
CA GLN A 132 34.24 1.49 37.77
C GLN A 132 34.34 1.37 36.25
N PRO A 133 35.26 0.54 35.73
CA PRO A 133 35.39 0.30 34.29
C PRO A 133 34.10 -0.30 33.73
N GLY A 134 33.46 0.43 32.81
CA GLY A 134 32.15 0.09 32.25
C GLY A 134 30.98 0.92 32.78
N GLY A 135 31.22 1.82 33.74
CA GLY A 135 30.23 2.75 34.28
C GLY A 135 28.95 2.01 34.70
N PRO A 136 27.76 2.39 34.18
CA PRO A 136 26.49 1.75 34.52
C PRO A 136 26.38 0.25 34.15
N VAL A 137 27.32 -0.28 33.35
CA VAL A 137 27.36 -1.69 32.94
C VAL A 137 28.43 -2.49 33.72
N GLY A 138 29.01 -1.89 34.76
CA GLY A 138 30.01 -2.50 35.65
C GLY A 138 29.38 -3.33 36.78
N PRO A 139 30.21 -4.00 37.60
CA PRO A 139 29.74 -4.89 38.67
C PRO A 139 29.21 -4.17 39.93
N SER A 140 29.27 -2.84 40.04
CA SER A 140 28.67 -1.97 41.09
C SER A 140 28.39 -2.65 42.45
N PRO A 141 29.39 -3.18 43.17
CA PRO A 141 29.24 -4.04 44.35
C PRO A 141 28.46 -3.38 45.51
N ASN A 142 28.51 -2.05 45.61
CA ASN A 142 28.07 -1.32 46.80
C ASN A 142 26.58 -0.94 46.79
N LEU A 143 25.80 -1.29 45.76
CA LEU A 143 24.37 -1.00 45.65
C LEU A 143 23.55 -1.38 46.89
N LEU A 144 23.70 -2.61 47.40
CA LEU A 144 22.96 -3.08 48.59
C LEU A 144 23.42 -2.39 49.88
N PRO A 145 24.74 -2.29 50.17
CA PRO A 145 25.23 -1.50 51.30
C PRO A 145 24.74 -0.04 51.30
N ILE A 146 24.80 0.63 50.15
CA ILE A 146 24.37 2.02 49.99
C ILE A 146 22.87 2.14 50.28
N HIS A 147 22.04 1.30 49.66
CA HIS A 147 20.59 1.30 49.89
C HIS A 147 20.24 1.06 51.36
N PHE A 148 20.88 0.09 52.01
CA PHE A 148 20.64 -0.22 53.43
C PHE A 148 20.97 0.97 54.35
N GLN A 149 22.10 1.65 54.11
CA GLN A 149 22.51 2.81 54.91
C GLN A 149 21.61 4.03 54.64
N LEU A 150 21.27 4.29 53.38
CA LEU A 150 20.33 5.35 53.01
C LEU A 150 18.96 5.12 53.65
N GLN A 151 18.46 3.89 53.64
CA GLN A 151 17.18 3.58 54.25
C GLN A 151 17.17 3.83 55.77
N GLN A 152 18.26 3.50 56.48
CA GLN A 152 18.37 3.82 57.92
C GLN A 152 18.36 5.32 58.17
N LEU A 153 19.08 6.09 57.34
CA LEU A 153 19.15 7.55 57.45
C LEU A 153 17.81 8.21 57.07
N GLU A 154 17.11 7.69 56.06
CA GLU A 154 15.75 8.13 55.70
C GLU A 154 14.74 7.81 56.81
N ALA A 155 14.79 6.62 57.41
CA ALA A 155 13.93 6.26 58.54
C ALA A 155 14.20 7.19 59.74
N PHE A 156 15.47 7.45 60.04
CA PHE A 156 15.89 8.39 61.06
C PHE A 156 15.40 9.82 60.76
N ARG A 157 15.55 10.31 59.53
CA ARG A 157 15.02 11.60 59.07
C ARG A 157 13.51 11.68 59.27
N ASN A 158 12.77 10.66 58.83
CA ASN A 158 11.30 10.63 58.93
C ASN A 158 10.83 10.64 60.39
N GLU A 159 11.50 9.87 61.26
CA GLU A 159 11.23 9.87 62.70
C GLU A 159 11.54 11.25 63.32
N THR A 160 12.70 11.82 63.00
CA THR A 160 13.13 13.16 63.45
C THR A 160 12.14 14.23 63.06
N MET A 161 11.79 14.29 61.78
CA MET A 161 10.87 15.26 61.24
C MET A 161 9.47 15.08 61.81
N HIS A 162 9.04 13.85 62.09
CA HIS A 162 7.76 13.60 62.73
C HIS A 162 7.72 14.10 64.18
N GLN A 163 8.79 13.89 64.95
CA GLN A 163 8.91 14.40 66.32
C GLN A 163 8.98 15.94 66.33
N ALA A 164 9.70 16.53 65.36
CA ALA A 164 9.85 17.98 65.21
C ALA A 164 8.56 18.70 64.79
N ARG A 165 7.54 18.01 64.24
CA ARG A 165 6.22 18.61 63.93
C ARG A 165 5.50 19.20 65.15
N LYS A 166 5.92 18.84 66.37
CA LYS A 166 5.39 19.38 67.62
C LYS A 166 6.18 20.60 68.14
N GLY A 167 7.29 20.96 67.49
CA GLY A 167 8.18 22.07 67.85
C GLY A 167 7.94 23.34 67.02
N ASP A 168 8.86 24.30 67.13
CA ASP A 168 8.75 25.60 66.43
C ASP A 168 9.15 25.53 64.94
N ALA A 169 8.57 26.41 64.12
CA ALA A 169 8.78 26.42 62.67
C ALA A 169 10.24 26.73 62.28
N GLY A 170 10.96 27.52 63.09
CA GLY A 170 12.38 27.81 62.88
C GLY A 170 13.30 26.60 63.09
N GLU A 171 12.99 25.75 64.06
CA GLU A 171 13.72 24.51 64.35
C GLU A 171 13.52 23.47 63.24
N MET A 172 12.30 23.39 62.70
CA MET A 172 11.97 22.54 61.56
C MET A 172 12.75 22.93 60.29
N LYS A 173 12.93 24.24 60.05
CA LYS A 173 13.74 24.72 58.91
C LYS A 173 15.22 24.38 59.07
N THR A 174 15.75 24.51 60.29
CA THR A 174 17.15 24.17 60.60
C THR A 174 17.42 22.67 60.44
N LEU A 175 16.51 21.82 60.94
CA LEU A 175 16.58 20.37 60.74
C LEU A 175 16.48 19.99 59.25
N SER A 176 15.61 20.66 58.48
CA SER A 176 15.50 20.41 57.04
C SER A 176 16.82 20.70 56.30
N GLY A 177 17.52 21.79 56.65
CA GLY A 177 18.84 22.10 56.09
C GLY A 177 19.92 21.07 56.46
N MET A 178 19.84 20.46 57.65
CA MET A 178 20.78 19.39 58.02
C MET A 178 20.57 18.11 57.21
N PHE A 179 19.35 17.84 56.73
CA PHE A 179 19.02 16.68 55.90
C PHE A 179 19.19 16.92 54.38
N GLU A 180 19.50 18.14 53.95
CA GLU A 180 19.60 18.49 52.52
C GLU A 180 20.66 17.65 51.78
N ASN A 181 21.84 17.48 52.37
CA ASN A 181 22.90 16.63 51.80
C ASN A 181 22.49 15.15 51.70
N LEU A 182 21.69 14.66 52.65
CA LEU A 182 21.15 13.30 52.59
C LEU A 182 20.15 13.15 51.43
N ASP A 183 19.27 14.15 51.24
CA ASP A 183 18.32 14.17 50.13
C ASP A 183 19.04 14.24 48.77
N MET A 184 20.13 15.01 48.66
CA MET A 184 20.97 15.06 47.46
C MET A 184 21.60 13.70 47.13
N VAL A 185 22.29 13.08 48.08
CA VAL A 185 22.92 11.75 47.86
C VAL A 185 21.86 10.69 47.57
N GLY A 186 20.68 10.79 48.18
CA GLY A 186 19.54 9.93 47.84
C GLY A 186 19.09 10.08 46.39
N GLN A 187 19.00 11.32 45.88
CA GLN A 187 18.64 11.58 44.48
C GLN A 187 19.72 11.08 43.49
N GLU A 188 20.99 11.27 43.82
CA GLU A 188 22.11 10.76 43.00
C GLU A 188 22.12 9.22 42.94
N PHE A 189 21.86 8.57 44.08
CA PHE A 189 21.70 7.12 44.13
C PHE A 189 20.49 6.63 43.32
N GLU A 190 19.34 7.30 43.42
CA GLU A 190 18.17 6.96 42.58
C GLU A 190 18.47 7.13 41.09
N LYS A 191 19.14 8.22 40.69
CA LYS A 191 19.54 8.45 39.31
C LYS A 191 20.44 7.30 38.80
N TRP A 192 21.45 6.93 39.59
CA TRP A 192 22.33 5.81 39.28
C TRP A 192 21.58 4.48 39.15
N LEU A 193 20.62 4.21 40.05
CA LEU A 193 19.77 3.03 40.02
C LEU A 193 18.98 2.93 38.70
N TRP A 194 18.44 4.06 38.22
CA TRP A 194 17.67 4.11 36.97
C TRP A 194 18.55 4.05 35.72
N GLU A 195 19.77 4.58 35.76
CA GLU A 195 20.76 4.41 34.69
C GLU A 195 21.16 2.93 34.51
N ILE A 196 21.36 2.20 35.61
CA ILE A 196 21.60 0.75 35.61
C ILE A 196 20.36 0.01 35.09
N SER A 197 19.18 0.39 35.58
CA SER A 197 17.89 -0.20 35.17
C SER A 197 17.64 -0.11 33.67
N GLY A 198 18.06 0.98 33.02
CA GLY A 198 17.95 1.15 31.58
C GLY A 198 18.88 0.22 30.77
N ARG A 199 19.94 -0.34 31.37
CA ARG A 199 20.97 -1.14 30.67
C ARG A 199 20.98 -2.60 31.10
N VAL A 200 19.86 -3.13 31.57
CA VAL A 200 19.72 -4.52 32.04
C VAL A 200 20.09 -5.54 30.96
N VAL A 201 19.72 -5.31 29.70
CA VAL A 201 20.06 -6.19 28.58
C VAL A 201 21.58 -6.22 28.34
N ASP A 202 22.25 -5.07 28.40
CA ASP A 202 23.71 -4.99 28.25
C ASP A 202 24.46 -5.56 29.45
N LEU A 203 23.91 -5.42 30.66
CA LEU A 203 24.45 -6.02 31.88
C LEU A 203 24.41 -7.55 31.80
N ALA A 204 23.29 -8.10 31.33
CA ALA A 204 23.16 -9.53 31.07
C ALA A 204 24.18 -9.99 30.01
N ARG A 205 24.31 -9.25 28.91
CA ARG A 205 25.27 -9.52 27.82
C ARG A 205 26.73 -9.58 28.28
N LYS A 206 27.13 -8.71 29.22
CA LYS A 206 28.50 -8.69 29.77
C LYS A 206 28.73 -9.70 30.91
N GLY A 207 27.74 -10.53 31.24
CA GLY A 207 27.82 -11.50 32.34
C GLY A 207 27.68 -10.87 33.74
N ASN A 208 27.29 -9.60 33.83
CA ASN A 208 27.11 -8.87 35.09
C ASN A 208 25.69 -9.03 35.65
N GLY A 209 25.06 -10.20 35.46
CA GLY A 209 23.70 -10.49 35.95
C GLY A 209 23.53 -10.36 37.47
N GLY A 210 24.61 -10.50 38.24
CA GLY A 210 24.61 -10.27 39.69
C GLY A 210 24.27 -8.82 40.11
N VAL A 211 24.46 -7.83 39.22
CA VAL A 211 24.03 -6.44 39.44
C VAL A 211 22.51 -6.34 39.32
N VAL A 212 21.94 -6.96 38.29
CA VAL A 212 20.49 -7.01 38.05
C VAL A 212 19.77 -7.64 39.23
N VAL A 213 20.28 -8.75 39.76
CA VAL A 213 19.70 -9.39 40.96
C VAL A 213 19.75 -8.48 42.19
N ARG A 214 20.82 -7.69 42.37
CA ARG A 214 20.93 -6.76 43.50
C ARG A 214 19.99 -5.56 43.34
N LEU A 215 19.87 -5.02 42.13
CA LEU A 215 18.86 -4.03 41.76
C LEU A 215 17.45 -4.54 42.09
N LEU A 216 17.11 -5.77 41.67
CA LEU A 216 15.80 -6.37 41.92
C LEU A 216 15.53 -6.57 43.40
N LYS A 217 16.53 -6.98 44.18
CA LYS A 217 16.41 -7.09 45.65
C LYS A 217 16.06 -5.74 46.29
N ILE A 218 16.64 -4.64 45.82
CA ILE A 218 16.30 -3.29 46.29
C ILE A 218 14.84 -2.97 45.94
N VAL A 219 14.44 -3.21 44.69
CA VAL A 219 13.08 -2.92 44.19
C VAL A 219 12.02 -3.73 44.92
N GLU A 220 12.24 -5.04 45.14
CA GLU A 220 11.33 -5.89 45.90
C GLU A 220 11.22 -5.49 47.36
N PHE A 221 12.35 -5.14 47.97
CA PHE A 221 12.39 -4.70 49.36
C PHE A 221 11.60 -3.39 49.53
N GLU A 222 11.85 -2.41 48.67
CA GLU A 222 11.14 -1.12 48.68
C GLU A 222 9.65 -1.29 48.35
N GLY A 223 9.29 -2.22 47.46
CA GLY A 223 7.90 -2.59 47.17
C GLY A 223 7.18 -3.16 48.40
N LYS A 224 7.81 -4.09 49.12
CA LYS A 224 7.27 -4.66 50.38
C LYS A 224 7.09 -3.61 51.46
N GLU A 225 8.02 -2.67 51.59
CA GLU A 225 7.91 -1.56 52.55
C GLU A 225 6.80 -0.56 52.16
N ASP A 226 6.61 -0.30 50.86
CA ASP A 226 5.51 0.52 50.37
C ASP A 226 4.15 -0.16 50.61
N GLU A 227 4.02 -1.47 50.38
CA GLU A 227 2.82 -2.25 50.70
C GLU A 227 2.47 -2.20 52.19
N LYS A 228 3.48 -2.38 53.06
CA LYS A 228 3.31 -2.22 54.52
C LYS A 228 2.82 -0.81 54.86
N ALA A 229 3.39 0.22 54.26
CA ALA A 229 2.99 1.60 54.49
C ALA A 229 1.54 1.86 54.05
N VAL A 230 1.12 1.32 52.91
CA VAL A 230 -0.26 1.41 52.40
C VAL A 230 -1.24 0.68 53.32
N ALA A 231 -0.93 -0.56 53.72
CA ALA A 231 -1.76 -1.35 54.63
C ALA A 231 -1.95 -0.61 55.98
N MET A 232 -0.89 -0.03 56.53
CA MET A 232 -0.95 0.74 57.77
C MET A 232 -1.79 2.02 57.63
N ARG A 233 -1.74 2.71 56.48
CA ARG A 233 -2.61 3.86 56.20
C ARG A 233 -4.09 3.45 56.11
N LEU A 234 -4.37 2.27 55.54
CA LEU A 234 -5.73 1.73 55.45
C LEU A 234 -6.28 1.36 56.83
N VAL A 235 -5.50 0.63 57.64
CA VAL A 235 -5.85 0.28 59.03
C VAL A 235 -6.17 1.54 59.84
N ARG A 236 -5.41 2.61 59.66
CA ARG A 236 -5.67 3.90 60.32
C ARG A 236 -7.00 4.54 59.90
N LYS A 237 -7.40 4.43 58.62
CA LYS A 237 -8.67 4.97 58.13
C LYS A 237 -9.88 4.20 58.66
N VAL A 238 -9.72 2.90 58.94
CA VAL A 238 -10.80 2.00 59.34
C VAL A 238 -10.90 1.86 60.87
N ALA A 239 -9.81 2.08 61.62
CA ALA A 239 -9.79 1.94 63.08
C ALA A 239 -10.52 3.09 63.81
N THR A 240 -11.35 2.75 64.79
CA THR A 240 -11.98 3.70 65.72
C THR A 240 -10.96 4.32 66.68
N ALA A 241 -11.27 5.54 67.17
CA ALA A 241 -10.34 6.41 67.90
C ALA A 241 -9.64 5.77 69.11
N ASP A 242 -10.25 4.77 69.77
CA ASP A 242 -9.65 4.06 70.91
C ASP A 242 -8.51 3.11 70.52
N ALA A 243 -8.58 2.46 69.36
CA ALA A 243 -7.50 1.61 68.86
C ALA A 243 -6.30 2.44 68.35
N ALA A 244 -6.55 3.65 67.84
CA ALA A 244 -5.52 4.56 67.34
C ALA A 244 -4.56 5.07 68.43
N SER A 245 -5.00 5.10 69.69
CA SER A 245 -4.18 5.51 70.85
C SER A 245 -3.12 4.47 71.24
N LYS A 246 -3.42 3.18 71.05
CA LYS A 246 -2.52 2.05 71.35
C LYS A 246 -1.39 1.87 70.33
N PHE A 247 -1.52 2.47 69.14
CA PHE A 247 -0.50 2.48 68.09
C PHE A 247 0.33 3.77 68.07
N LYS A 248 0.28 4.61 69.13
CA LYS A 248 1.05 5.87 69.23
C LYS A 248 2.58 5.72 69.05
N SER A 249 3.17 4.60 69.46
CA SER A 249 4.59 4.30 69.26
C SER A 249 4.96 3.86 67.83
N MET A 250 3.96 3.58 66.98
CA MET A 250 4.12 3.12 65.60
C MET A 250 3.60 4.16 64.59
N GLN A 251 3.38 5.40 65.04
CA GLN A 251 2.97 6.56 64.23
C GLN A 251 4.11 7.15 63.37
N ALA A 252 5.34 6.65 63.51
CA ALA A 252 6.56 7.22 62.92
C ALA A 252 6.79 6.90 61.43
N ASN A 253 6.15 5.88 60.85
CA ASN A 253 6.37 5.54 59.43
C ASN A 253 5.41 6.30 58.51
N ALA A 254 5.59 7.62 58.44
CA ALA A 254 5.02 8.45 57.39
C ALA A 254 5.84 8.36 56.08
N ARG A 255 6.28 7.15 55.70
CA ARG A 255 7.05 6.88 54.48
C ARG A 255 6.24 7.30 53.26
N VAL A 256 6.88 8.01 52.33
CA VAL A 256 6.33 8.36 51.01
C VAL A 256 6.42 7.12 50.13
N ILE A 257 5.34 6.79 49.43
CA ILE A 257 5.30 5.63 48.52
C ILE A 257 6.17 5.96 47.31
N LYS A 258 7.20 5.15 47.04
CA LYS A 258 8.21 5.41 46.02
C LYS A 258 7.94 4.69 44.69
N ASN A 259 7.18 3.59 44.72
CA ASN A 259 6.75 2.81 43.55
C ASN A 259 7.91 2.37 42.62
N TYR A 260 8.97 1.82 43.21
CA TYR A 260 10.19 1.44 42.47
C TYR A 260 9.97 0.38 41.39
N ARG A 261 8.99 -0.52 41.56
CA ARG A 261 8.66 -1.52 40.53
C ARG A 261 8.21 -0.87 39.22
N HIS A 262 7.35 0.14 39.28
CA HIS A 262 6.91 0.87 38.09
C HIS A 262 8.06 1.68 37.47
N LYS A 263 8.84 2.40 38.30
CA LYS A 263 9.99 3.19 37.84
C LYS A 263 11.05 2.33 37.14
N LEU A 264 11.30 1.11 37.64
CA LEU A 264 12.21 0.14 37.03
C LEU A 264 11.76 -0.21 35.60
N LEU A 265 10.49 -0.56 35.43
CA LEU A 265 9.91 -0.93 34.14
C LEU A 265 9.85 0.26 33.17
N ASP A 266 9.54 1.45 33.67
CA ASP A 266 9.57 2.69 32.89
C ASP A 266 11.00 3.01 32.41
N ALA A 267 12.01 2.86 33.27
CA ALA A 267 13.41 3.10 32.92
C ALA A 267 13.90 2.16 31.81
N MET A 268 13.52 0.88 31.87
CA MET A 268 13.79 -0.09 30.79
C MET A 268 13.10 0.33 29.49
N THR A 269 11.81 0.66 29.56
CA THR A 269 11.03 1.08 28.38
C THR A 269 11.58 2.36 27.76
N ALA A 270 11.99 3.33 28.59
CA ALA A 270 12.60 4.57 28.14
C ALA A 270 13.95 4.33 27.44
N SER A 271 14.76 3.40 27.95
CA SER A 271 16.03 3.03 27.33
C SER A 271 15.85 2.35 25.97
N ILE A 272 14.87 1.45 25.86
CA ILE A 272 14.50 0.83 24.57
C ILE A 272 14.09 1.92 23.58
N ARG A 273 13.16 2.81 23.96
CA ARG A 273 12.73 3.94 23.13
C ARG A 273 13.90 4.82 22.68
N GLN A 274 14.80 5.17 23.61
CA GLN A 274 15.98 5.96 23.28
C GLN A 274 16.91 5.26 22.28
N THR A 275 17.00 3.93 22.33
CA THR A 275 17.80 3.15 21.36
C THR A 275 17.21 3.24 19.97
N PHE A 276 15.88 3.09 19.86
CA PHE A 276 15.15 3.27 18.60
C PHE A 276 15.23 4.70 18.08
N ASP A 277 15.06 5.70 18.94
CA ASP A 277 15.16 7.12 18.56
C ASP A 277 16.58 7.45 18.06
N ARG A 278 17.64 6.99 18.74
CA ARG A 278 19.03 7.17 18.27
C ARG A 278 19.29 6.47 16.94
N HIS A 279 18.73 5.28 16.75
CA HIS A 279 18.88 4.54 15.48
C HIS A 279 18.16 5.25 14.34
N PHE A 280 17.02 5.87 14.61
CA PHE A 280 16.30 6.70 13.64
C PHE A 280 17.07 7.99 13.33
N GLU A 281 17.52 8.73 14.35
CA GLU A 281 18.31 9.97 14.19
C GLU A 281 19.62 9.74 13.42
N ALA A 282 20.29 8.60 13.64
CA ALA A 282 21.54 8.29 12.95
C ALA A 282 21.36 7.97 11.46
N ASN A 283 20.16 7.58 11.04
CA ASN A 283 19.85 7.13 9.68
C ASN A 283 18.75 8.00 9.03
N GLU A 284 18.58 9.24 9.47
CA GLU A 284 17.54 10.15 8.93
C GLU A 284 17.72 10.42 7.42
N GLU A 285 18.98 10.44 6.96
CA GLU A 285 19.32 10.61 5.53
C GLU A 285 19.26 9.29 4.73
N ASP A 286 19.34 8.13 5.39
CA ASP A 286 19.32 6.80 4.76
C ASP A 286 18.28 5.88 5.42
N MET A 287 17.03 6.05 5.00
CA MET A 287 15.90 5.25 5.51
C MET A 287 15.97 3.78 5.11
N LEU A 288 16.71 3.40 4.06
CA LEU A 288 16.92 1.99 3.72
C LEU A 288 17.91 1.34 4.69
N GLY A 289 19.02 2.03 4.98
CA GLY A 289 19.97 1.62 6.01
C GLY A 289 19.32 1.52 7.40
N PHE A 290 18.35 2.39 7.70
CA PHE A 290 17.53 2.26 8.91
C PHE A 290 16.79 0.92 8.95
N ILE A 291 16.11 0.50 7.88
CA ILE A 291 15.31 -0.74 7.85
C ILE A 291 16.23 -1.98 8.01
N GLU A 292 17.35 -2.02 7.29
CA GLU A 292 18.33 -3.11 7.41
C GLU A 292 18.94 -3.19 8.82
N GLY A 293 19.17 -2.02 9.44
CA GLY A 293 19.70 -1.90 10.79
C GLY A 293 18.78 -2.46 11.88
N LEU A 294 17.45 -2.55 11.66
CA LEU A 294 16.48 -3.05 12.64
C LEU A 294 16.69 -4.53 13.03
N GLY A 295 17.57 -5.26 12.35
CA GLY A 295 17.94 -6.63 12.70
C GLY A 295 18.52 -6.79 14.12
N PHE A 296 18.96 -5.71 14.78
CA PHE A 296 19.40 -5.78 16.19
C PHE A 296 18.30 -6.27 17.15
N ILE A 297 17.02 -6.02 16.82
CA ILE A 297 15.86 -6.40 17.65
C ILE A 297 15.85 -7.91 17.90
N TYR A 298 16.12 -8.71 16.87
CA TYR A 298 16.12 -10.17 16.99
C TYR A 298 17.22 -10.65 17.95
N LYS A 299 18.40 -10.03 17.88
CA LYS A 299 19.51 -10.34 18.80
C LYS A 299 19.15 -10.01 20.24
N ASP A 300 18.48 -8.88 20.47
CA ASP A 300 18.07 -8.46 21.81
C ASP A 300 16.95 -9.35 22.37
N VAL A 301 15.98 -9.76 21.55
CA VAL A 301 14.90 -10.68 21.98
C VAL A 301 15.46 -12.04 22.38
N ILE A 302 16.38 -12.63 21.59
CA ILE A 302 17.06 -13.88 21.94
C ILE A 302 17.78 -13.75 23.28
N ARG A 303 18.50 -12.63 23.47
CA ARG A 303 19.24 -12.36 24.72
C ARG A 303 18.33 -12.14 25.92
N ILE A 304 17.17 -11.55 25.72
CA ILE A 304 16.19 -11.38 26.79
C ILE A 304 15.71 -12.75 27.28
N HIS A 305 15.36 -13.64 26.35
CA HIS A 305 14.95 -15.01 26.69
C HIS A 305 16.06 -15.79 27.40
N ASP A 306 17.28 -15.79 26.87
CA ASP A 306 18.37 -16.64 27.38
C ASP A 306 19.05 -16.08 28.64
N ASP A 307 19.33 -14.78 28.67
CA ASP A 307 20.20 -14.16 29.67
C ASP A 307 19.44 -13.32 30.73
N VAL A 308 18.27 -12.76 30.38
CA VAL A 308 17.53 -11.83 31.27
C VAL A 308 16.44 -12.55 32.06
N VAL A 309 15.67 -13.45 31.44
CA VAL A 309 14.58 -14.20 32.12
C VAL A 309 15.07 -14.92 33.38
N PRO A 310 16.23 -15.62 33.40
CA PRO A 310 16.70 -16.31 34.61
C PRO A 310 17.03 -15.38 35.78
N LEU A 311 17.24 -14.08 35.54
CA LEU A 311 17.60 -13.10 36.56
C LEU A 311 16.39 -12.49 37.29
N PHE A 312 15.20 -12.63 36.71
CA PHE A 312 13.96 -12.04 37.22
C PHE A 312 13.05 -13.09 37.88
N PRO A 313 12.25 -12.71 38.89
CA PRO A 313 11.18 -13.56 39.39
C PRO A 313 10.07 -13.77 38.34
N GLU A 314 9.42 -14.94 38.37
CA GLU A 314 8.33 -15.29 37.43
C GLU A 314 7.17 -14.28 37.45
N ASP A 315 6.86 -13.70 38.61
CA ASP A 315 5.81 -12.69 38.81
C ASP A 315 5.99 -11.41 37.97
N TYR A 316 7.16 -11.18 37.38
CA TYR A 316 7.41 -10.03 36.52
C TYR A 316 6.97 -10.24 35.07
N GLU A 317 6.81 -11.49 34.61
CA GLU A 317 6.60 -11.83 33.19
C GLU A 317 7.52 -10.97 32.27
N ILE A 318 8.80 -10.85 32.65
CA ILE A 318 9.70 -9.81 32.12
C ILE A 318 9.90 -9.92 30.60
N GLU A 319 9.93 -11.15 30.09
CA GLU A 319 10.05 -11.43 28.66
C GLU A 319 8.89 -10.80 27.88
N LYS A 320 7.65 -11.10 28.28
CA LYS A 320 6.43 -10.53 27.70
C LYS A 320 6.42 -9.01 27.79
N TYR A 321 6.83 -8.44 28.93
CA TYR A 321 6.86 -6.99 29.10
C TYR A 321 7.87 -6.32 28.17
N LEU A 322 9.11 -6.84 28.11
CA LEU A 322 10.17 -6.27 27.27
C LEU A 322 9.85 -6.45 25.79
N VAL A 323 9.42 -7.63 25.34
CA VAL A 323 9.03 -7.86 23.94
C VAL A 323 7.91 -6.91 23.51
N LYS A 324 6.90 -6.68 24.36
CA LYS A 324 5.86 -5.66 24.13
C LYS A 324 6.44 -4.24 24.04
N ALA A 325 7.41 -3.91 24.88
CA ALA A 325 8.07 -2.60 24.85
C ALA A 325 8.88 -2.39 23.56
N TYR A 326 9.63 -3.41 23.10
CA TYR A 326 10.33 -3.38 21.81
C TYR A 326 9.34 -3.24 20.65
N HIS A 327 8.26 -4.02 20.65
CA HIS A 327 7.23 -3.95 19.61
C HIS A 327 6.57 -2.58 19.54
N LYS A 328 6.23 -2.00 20.70
CA LYS A 328 5.66 -0.66 20.78
C LYS A 328 6.63 0.42 20.32
N ALA A 329 7.89 0.37 20.75
CA ALA A 329 8.91 1.34 20.34
C ALA A 329 9.17 1.26 18.83
N LEU A 330 9.25 0.04 18.27
CA LEU A 330 9.32 -0.18 16.84
C LEU A 330 8.13 0.44 16.12
N ASN A 331 6.90 0.16 16.56
CA ASN A 331 5.69 0.75 15.96
C ASN A 331 5.73 2.28 15.99
N ASP A 332 6.06 2.87 17.15
CA ASP A 332 6.17 4.32 17.31
C ASP A 332 7.20 4.91 16.33
N THR A 333 8.34 4.23 16.09
CA THR A 333 9.33 4.66 15.07
C THR A 333 8.88 4.47 13.64
N LEU A 334 8.24 3.35 13.29
CA LEU A 334 7.75 3.11 11.93
C LEU A 334 6.68 4.13 11.54
N VAL A 335 5.82 4.54 12.49
CA VAL A 335 4.85 5.62 12.27
C VAL A 335 5.56 6.94 11.95
N LYS A 336 6.69 7.26 12.60
CA LYS A 336 7.50 8.44 12.26
C LYS A 336 8.10 8.35 10.86
N VAL A 337 8.63 7.19 10.47
CA VAL A 337 9.19 6.93 9.12
C VAL A 337 8.13 7.09 8.04
N VAL A 338 6.92 6.58 8.25
CA VAL A 338 5.83 6.75 7.26
C VAL A 338 5.38 8.21 7.21
N ALA A 339 5.34 8.90 8.34
CA ALA A 339 4.97 10.32 8.42
C ALA A 339 5.98 11.26 7.75
N SER A 340 7.25 10.86 7.61
CA SER A 340 8.25 11.64 6.87
C SER A 340 8.13 11.54 5.34
N ALA A 341 7.07 10.89 4.82
CA ALA A 341 6.78 10.74 3.40
C ALA A 341 7.99 10.20 2.59
N PRO A 342 8.43 8.96 2.90
CA PRO A 342 9.65 8.41 2.33
C PRO A 342 9.49 8.06 0.85
N GLU A 343 10.60 7.80 0.17
CA GLU A 343 10.58 7.41 -1.24
C GLU A 343 9.85 6.08 -1.47
N ALA A 344 9.33 5.90 -2.69
CA ALA A 344 8.59 4.70 -3.10
C ALA A 344 9.33 3.39 -2.76
N LYS A 345 10.65 3.35 -2.96
CA LYS A 345 11.47 2.16 -2.65
C LYS A 345 11.46 1.81 -1.16
N VAL A 346 11.50 2.82 -0.28
CA VAL A 346 11.47 2.64 1.18
C VAL A 346 10.12 2.08 1.64
N LEU A 347 9.01 2.51 1.03
CA LEU A 347 7.67 1.98 1.37
C LEU A 347 7.54 0.47 1.06
N LEU A 348 8.12 0.03 -0.06
CA LEU A 348 8.15 -1.40 -0.42
C LEU A 348 9.03 -2.21 0.52
N GLU A 349 10.23 -1.73 0.80
CA GLU A 349 11.19 -2.41 1.69
C GLU A 349 10.61 -2.50 3.11
N LEU A 350 9.98 -1.43 3.58
CA LEU A 350 9.30 -1.41 4.87
C LEU A 350 8.17 -2.45 4.93
N HIS A 351 7.36 -2.54 3.88
CA HIS A 351 6.30 -3.55 3.80
C HIS A 351 6.88 -4.99 3.80
N ALA A 352 7.95 -5.23 3.04
CA ALA A 352 8.64 -6.52 3.03
C ALA A 352 9.19 -6.88 4.41
N TRP A 353 9.84 -5.93 5.08
CA TRP A 353 10.41 -6.08 6.40
C TRP A 353 9.34 -6.36 7.47
N ILE A 354 8.18 -5.71 7.42
CA ILE A 354 7.05 -6.00 8.35
C ILE A 354 6.59 -7.47 8.23
N LYS A 355 6.58 -8.00 7.00
CA LYS A 355 6.23 -9.41 6.74
C LYS A 355 7.31 -10.36 7.28
N GLU A 356 8.58 -10.02 7.07
CA GLU A 356 9.72 -10.76 7.62
C GLU A 356 9.72 -10.75 9.15
N TYR A 357 9.45 -9.60 9.77
CA TYR A 357 9.35 -9.44 11.23
C TYR A 357 8.30 -10.37 11.83
N ARG A 358 7.12 -10.49 11.19
CA ARG A 358 6.09 -11.42 11.63
C ARG A 358 6.53 -12.88 11.50
N GLY A 359 7.27 -13.22 10.45
CA GLY A 359 7.85 -14.56 10.26
C GLY A 359 8.90 -14.88 11.31
N SER A 360 9.90 -14.01 11.45
CA SER A 360 11.01 -14.14 12.39
C SER A 360 10.55 -14.19 13.85
N MET A 361 9.58 -13.35 14.24
CA MET A 361 9.02 -13.41 15.60
C MET A 361 8.29 -14.73 15.88
N LYS A 362 7.68 -15.35 14.87
CA LYS A 362 7.06 -16.67 15.00
C LYS A 362 8.10 -17.79 15.12
N GLU A 363 9.23 -17.66 14.41
CA GLU A 363 10.36 -18.60 14.52
C GLU A 363 11.07 -18.52 15.87
N LEU A 364 11.05 -17.35 16.52
CA LEU A 364 11.55 -17.12 17.88
C LEU A 364 10.57 -17.56 18.99
N ASP A 365 9.52 -18.33 18.66
CA ASP A 365 8.48 -18.81 19.60
C ASP A 365 7.76 -17.70 20.41
N VAL A 366 7.76 -16.45 19.91
CA VAL A 366 7.06 -15.33 20.57
C VAL A 366 5.55 -15.44 20.32
N PRO A 367 4.70 -15.46 21.37
CA PRO A 367 3.25 -15.49 21.21
C PRO A 367 2.72 -14.26 20.46
N GLN A 368 1.84 -14.49 19.47
CA GLN A 368 1.25 -13.41 18.66
C GLN A 368 0.43 -12.40 19.49
N GLU A 369 -0.07 -12.81 20.67
CA GLU A 369 -0.76 -11.94 21.63
C GLU A 369 0.14 -10.82 22.18
N TRP A 370 1.47 -10.99 22.13
CA TRP A 370 2.41 -9.99 22.60
C TRP A 370 2.68 -8.91 21.55
N LEU A 371 2.37 -9.19 20.29
CA LEU A 371 2.57 -8.32 19.13
C LEU A 371 1.27 -7.57 18.76
N GLN A 372 0.58 -7.05 19.78
CA GLN A 372 -0.69 -6.33 19.66
C GLN A 372 -0.56 -4.90 20.22
N PRO A 373 -1.04 -3.86 19.50
CA PRO A 373 -1.61 -3.90 18.15
C PRO A 373 -0.56 -4.28 17.09
N PRO A 374 -0.96 -4.79 15.90
CA PRO A 374 -0.01 -5.06 14.83
C PRO A 374 0.76 -3.79 14.44
N LEU A 375 1.95 -3.95 13.88
CA LEU A 375 2.72 -2.81 13.35
C LEU A 375 1.88 -2.00 12.36
N LEU A 376 1.99 -0.68 12.45
CA LEU A 376 1.21 0.31 11.70
C LEU A 376 -0.32 0.11 11.86
N ASP A 377 -0.76 -0.36 13.02
CA ASP A 377 -2.18 -0.67 13.32
C ASP A 377 -2.82 -1.68 12.33
N GLY A 378 -2.00 -2.52 11.68
CA GLY A 378 -2.47 -3.47 10.67
C GLY A 378 -2.68 -2.86 9.28
N LYS A 379 -2.27 -1.60 9.07
CA LYS A 379 -2.35 -0.88 7.79
C LYS A 379 -1.12 -1.10 6.90
N SER A 380 -0.51 -2.28 6.96
CA SER A 380 0.62 -2.58 6.07
C SER A 380 0.21 -2.50 4.60
N GLN A 381 -1.05 -2.80 4.27
CA GLN A 381 -1.58 -2.67 2.92
C GLN A 381 -1.67 -1.21 2.46
N ASP A 382 -1.89 -0.26 3.37
CA ASP A 382 -1.95 1.17 3.05
C ASP A 382 -0.59 1.67 2.52
N LEU A 383 0.52 1.07 2.97
CA LEU A 383 1.86 1.37 2.42
C LEU A 383 1.95 1.06 0.91
N ILE A 384 1.29 -0.02 0.47
CA ILE A 384 1.22 -0.37 -0.95
C ILE A 384 0.34 0.64 -1.69
N GLU A 385 -0.77 1.07 -1.09
CA GLU A 385 -1.61 2.10 -1.70
C GLU A 385 -0.88 3.43 -1.84
N ASP A 386 -0.13 3.84 -0.82
CA ASP A 386 0.64 5.07 -0.82
C ASP A 386 1.83 4.98 -1.78
N TYR A 387 2.47 3.82 -1.89
CA TYR A 387 3.45 3.53 -2.93
C TYR A 387 2.87 3.70 -4.34
N VAL A 388 1.73 3.04 -4.62
CA VAL A 388 1.06 3.15 -5.93
C VAL A 388 0.67 4.60 -6.21
N LYS A 389 0.08 5.30 -5.24
CA LYS A 389 -0.27 6.73 -5.40
C LYS A 389 0.96 7.58 -5.73
N LEU A 390 2.07 7.39 -5.02
CA LEU A 390 3.29 8.16 -5.25
C LEU A 390 3.84 7.93 -6.67
N ILE A 391 3.85 6.67 -7.14
CA ILE A 391 4.27 6.34 -8.50
C ILE A 391 3.34 6.97 -9.53
N VAL A 392 2.02 6.86 -9.32
CA VAL A 392 1.03 7.45 -10.23
C VAL A 392 1.20 8.95 -10.32
N THR A 393 1.35 9.64 -9.18
CA THR A 393 1.56 11.10 -9.16
C THR A 393 2.83 11.48 -9.91
N LYS A 394 3.95 10.79 -9.66
CA LYS A 394 5.19 11.05 -10.40
C LYS A 394 5.03 10.77 -11.89
N LEU A 395 4.44 9.64 -12.27
CA LEU A 395 4.25 9.29 -13.68
C LEU A 395 3.33 10.30 -14.40
N ASP A 396 2.26 10.78 -13.73
CA ASP A 396 1.34 11.80 -14.27
C ASP A 396 2.07 13.16 -14.42
N GLU A 397 2.83 13.61 -13.41
CA GLU A 397 3.62 14.86 -13.47
C GLU A 397 4.63 14.85 -14.63
N TRP A 398 5.39 13.76 -14.78
CA TRP A 398 6.37 13.61 -15.84
C TRP A 398 5.70 13.55 -17.22
N THR A 399 4.59 12.80 -17.32
CA THR A 399 3.86 12.68 -18.58
C THR A 399 3.24 14.00 -19.00
N VAL A 400 2.70 14.79 -18.07
CA VAL A 400 2.17 16.14 -18.37
C VAL A 400 3.28 17.05 -18.90
N ASN A 401 4.46 17.03 -18.29
CA ASN A 401 5.59 17.84 -18.75
C ASN A 401 6.08 17.41 -20.14
N LEU A 402 6.17 16.10 -20.38
CA LEU A 402 6.57 15.54 -21.67
C LEU A 402 5.54 15.88 -22.76
N MET A 403 4.26 15.66 -22.49
CA MET A 403 3.17 16.00 -23.40
C MET A 403 3.14 17.49 -23.70
N ALA A 404 3.36 18.37 -22.72
CA ALA A 404 3.42 19.81 -22.97
C ALA A 404 4.57 20.22 -23.92
N GLN A 405 5.71 19.52 -23.85
CA GLN A 405 6.82 19.75 -24.78
C GLN A 405 6.49 19.26 -26.19
N GLU A 406 6.02 18.01 -26.32
CA GLU A 406 5.74 17.39 -27.62
C GLU A 406 4.56 18.04 -28.34
N THR A 407 3.47 18.34 -27.62
CA THR A 407 2.32 19.07 -28.16
C THR A 407 2.69 20.51 -28.54
N GLY A 408 3.60 21.14 -27.80
CA GLY A 408 4.20 22.43 -28.16
C GLY A 408 4.94 22.37 -29.50
N LYS A 409 5.82 21.37 -29.68
CA LYS A 409 6.51 21.15 -30.98
C LYS A 409 5.51 20.96 -32.12
N PHE A 410 4.48 20.14 -31.89
CA PHE A 410 3.43 19.85 -32.88
C PHE A 410 2.58 21.08 -33.26
N GLN A 411 2.27 21.97 -32.31
CA GLN A 411 1.47 23.17 -32.56
C GLN A 411 2.28 24.30 -33.21
N TRP A 412 3.51 24.53 -32.74
CA TRP A 412 4.32 25.67 -33.19
C TRP A 412 5.12 25.37 -34.46
N ARG A 413 5.53 24.11 -34.66
CA ARG A 413 6.20 23.63 -35.89
C ARG A 413 7.37 24.50 -36.33
N THR A 414 8.21 24.90 -35.37
CA THR A 414 9.33 25.81 -35.60
C THR A 414 10.52 25.16 -36.30
N GLN A 415 10.59 23.82 -36.28
CA GLN A 415 11.59 23.00 -36.96
C GLN A 415 10.88 21.81 -37.62
N GLU A 416 11.53 21.16 -38.58
CA GLU A 416 11.01 19.92 -39.17
C GLU A 416 11.12 18.75 -38.17
N PRO A 417 10.24 17.74 -38.26
CA PRO A 417 10.37 16.52 -37.46
C PRO A 417 11.70 15.81 -37.70
N GLU A 418 12.14 15.02 -36.73
CA GLU A 418 13.37 14.24 -36.89
C GLU A 418 13.16 13.13 -37.92
N GLN A 419 14.20 12.85 -38.70
CA GLN A 419 14.22 11.78 -39.69
C GLN A 419 15.16 10.67 -39.23
N GLY A 420 14.64 9.44 -39.16
CA GLY A 420 15.42 8.25 -38.85
C GLY A 420 16.32 7.80 -40.02
N ASP A 421 17.21 6.85 -39.75
CA ASP A 421 18.09 6.24 -40.77
C ASP A 421 17.31 5.50 -41.87
N ASP A 422 16.06 5.13 -41.57
CA ASP A 422 15.10 4.50 -42.48
C ASP A 422 14.29 5.52 -43.31
N GLY A 423 14.56 6.81 -43.13
CA GLY A 423 13.87 7.90 -43.80
C GLY A 423 12.54 8.29 -43.15
N GLN A 424 12.09 7.58 -42.11
CA GLN A 424 10.81 7.83 -41.46
C GLN A 424 10.87 9.06 -40.55
N PHE A 425 9.81 9.86 -40.53
CA PHE A 425 9.70 10.92 -39.54
C PHE A 425 9.29 10.38 -38.17
N GLY A 426 9.80 10.97 -37.11
CA GLY A 426 9.43 10.67 -35.73
C GLY A 426 9.56 11.88 -34.82
N MET A 427 9.00 11.75 -33.62
CA MET A 427 9.17 12.71 -32.53
C MET A 427 9.96 12.08 -31.39
N GLU A 428 10.64 12.92 -30.61
CA GLU A 428 11.58 12.48 -29.58
C GLU A 428 10.88 11.85 -28.37
N GLY A 429 9.65 12.27 -28.05
CA GLY A 429 9.02 11.97 -26.76
C GLY A 429 8.66 10.51 -26.49
N VAL A 430 8.52 9.67 -27.54
CA VAL A 430 8.07 8.28 -27.36
C VAL A 430 9.09 7.44 -26.59
N VAL A 431 10.38 7.59 -26.91
CA VAL A 431 11.43 6.76 -26.28
C VAL A 431 11.53 7.08 -24.78
N ASP A 432 11.52 8.38 -24.43
CA ASP A 432 11.58 8.85 -23.06
C ASP A 432 10.35 8.40 -22.25
N PHE A 433 9.16 8.47 -22.85
CA PHE A 433 7.93 8.00 -22.23
C PHE A 433 8.01 6.52 -21.86
N PHE A 434 8.39 5.65 -22.80
CA PHE A 434 8.47 4.22 -22.53
C PHE A 434 9.65 3.82 -21.65
N ALA A 435 10.75 4.59 -21.66
CA ALA A 435 11.83 4.41 -20.69
C ALA A 435 11.32 4.64 -19.25
N LEU A 436 10.55 5.72 -19.04
CA LEU A 436 9.96 6.03 -17.74
C LEU A 436 8.95 4.95 -17.29
N VAL A 437 8.06 4.51 -18.19
CA VAL A 437 7.08 3.46 -17.87
C VAL A 437 7.79 2.15 -17.49
N ASN A 438 8.83 1.76 -18.23
CA ASN A 438 9.60 0.56 -17.90
C ASN A 438 10.27 0.66 -16.53
N GLN A 439 10.87 1.81 -16.19
CA GLN A 439 11.47 2.02 -14.88
C GLN A 439 10.46 1.82 -13.73
N GLN A 440 9.23 2.33 -13.88
CA GLN A 440 8.19 2.13 -12.85
C GLN A 440 7.71 0.68 -12.76
N CYS A 441 7.61 -0.01 -13.90
CA CYS A 441 7.28 -1.43 -13.92
C CYS A 441 8.40 -2.28 -13.27
N ASP A 442 9.66 -1.92 -13.47
CA ASP A 442 10.81 -2.61 -12.89
C ASP A 442 10.86 -2.43 -11.37
N LEU A 443 10.62 -1.22 -10.86
CA LEU A 443 10.49 -0.96 -9.43
C LEU A 443 9.35 -1.78 -8.79
N ALA A 444 8.25 -1.98 -9.52
CA ALA A 444 7.14 -2.81 -9.07
C ALA A 444 7.48 -4.31 -9.13
N LEU A 445 8.29 -4.75 -10.10
CA LEU A 445 8.79 -6.12 -10.21
C LEU A 445 9.73 -6.48 -9.05
N ASP A 446 10.64 -5.57 -8.67
CA ASP A 446 11.57 -5.76 -7.55
C ASP A 446 10.85 -6.04 -6.22
N SER A 447 9.61 -5.56 -6.07
CA SER A 447 8.77 -5.85 -4.89
C SER A 447 8.37 -7.33 -4.75
N ASN A 448 8.49 -8.12 -5.83
CA ASN A 448 8.03 -9.51 -5.95
C ASN A 448 6.55 -9.70 -5.58
N GLN A 449 5.72 -8.66 -5.77
CA GLN A 449 4.28 -8.70 -5.54
C GLN A 449 3.50 -8.49 -6.83
N GLY A 450 2.99 -9.57 -7.42
CA GLY A 450 2.19 -9.51 -8.65
C GLY A 450 0.96 -8.61 -8.56
N ALA A 451 0.39 -8.41 -7.37
CA ALA A 451 -0.71 -7.48 -7.14
C ALA A 451 -0.29 -6.01 -7.32
N VAL A 452 0.91 -5.65 -6.88
CA VAL A 452 1.45 -4.29 -6.99
C VAL A 452 1.77 -4.00 -8.44
N LEU A 453 2.45 -4.92 -9.12
CA LEU A 453 2.75 -4.81 -10.54
C LEU A 453 1.49 -4.61 -11.39
N ALA A 454 0.45 -5.44 -11.19
CA ALA A 454 -0.80 -5.30 -11.94
C ALA A 454 -1.45 -3.93 -11.76
N ARG A 455 -1.38 -3.34 -10.54
CA ARG A 455 -1.89 -1.99 -10.29
C ARG A 455 -1.05 -0.92 -10.98
N VAL A 456 0.28 -0.99 -10.88
CA VAL A 456 1.19 -0.03 -11.54
C VAL A 456 0.99 -0.06 -13.06
N VAL A 457 0.90 -1.24 -13.66
CA VAL A 457 0.65 -1.40 -15.10
C VAL A 457 -0.72 -0.85 -15.51
N THR A 458 -1.75 -1.07 -14.68
CA THR A 458 -3.10 -0.51 -14.94
C THR A 458 -3.05 1.02 -14.99
N GLU A 459 -2.30 1.64 -14.09
CA GLU A 459 -2.17 3.10 -14.07
C GLU A 459 -1.28 3.63 -15.21
N CYS A 460 -0.22 2.91 -15.58
CA CYS A 460 0.55 3.24 -16.78
C CYS A 460 -0.35 3.22 -18.04
N ALA A 461 -1.19 2.18 -18.17
CA ALA A 461 -2.16 2.09 -19.27
C ALA A 461 -3.20 3.21 -19.24
N ASN A 462 -3.64 3.64 -18.05
CA ASN A 462 -4.53 4.80 -17.91
C ASN A 462 -3.85 6.09 -18.40
N VAL A 463 -2.57 6.28 -18.08
CA VAL A 463 -1.81 7.46 -18.53
C VAL A 463 -1.58 7.43 -20.05
N MET A 464 -1.23 6.26 -20.62
CA MET A 464 -1.18 6.08 -22.08
C MET A 464 -2.50 6.51 -22.75
N ARG A 465 -3.64 6.08 -22.21
CA ARG A 465 -4.97 6.46 -22.73
C ARG A 465 -5.26 7.95 -22.61
N LYS A 466 -4.82 8.62 -21.55
CA LYS A 466 -4.93 10.08 -21.42
C LYS A 466 -4.14 10.79 -22.52
N CYS A 467 -2.90 10.38 -22.77
CA CYS A 467 -2.07 10.93 -23.84
C CYS A 467 -2.71 10.73 -25.22
N GLN A 468 -3.22 9.52 -25.49
CA GLN A 468 -3.91 9.20 -26.75
C GLN A 468 -5.13 10.10 -26.97
N ALA A 469 -5.95 10.30 -25.92
CA ALA A 469 -7.12 11.17 -26.00
C ALA A 469 -6.73 12.65 -26.26
N GLU A 470 -5.63 13.11 -25.69
CA GLU A 470 -5.09 14.46 -25.94
C GLU A 470 -4.59 14.60 -27.39
N TRP A 471 -3.84 13.62 -27.91
CA TRP A 471 -3.42 13.59 -29.31
C TRP A 471 -4.59 13.57 -30.29
N LEU A 472 -5.61 12.74 -30.06
CA LEU A 472 -6.82 12.71 -30.89
C LEU A 472 -7.48 14.09 -31.00
N LYS A 473 -7.54 14.81 -29.87
CA LYS A 473 -8.10 16.16 -29.82
C LYS A 473 -7.23 17.16 -30.57
N ILE A 474 -5.92 17.16 -30.33
CA ILE A 474 -4.98 18.10 -30.94
C ILE A 474 -4.92 17.93 -32.46
N VAL A 475 -4.82 16.69 -32.96
CA VAL A 475 -4.84 16.41 -34.40
C VAL A 475 -6.14 16.89 -35.03
N ALA A 476 -7.29 16.67 -34.37
CA ALA A 476 -8.57 17.15 -34.86
C ALA A 476 -8.68 18.69 -34.88
N ASP A 477 -8.20 19.36 -33.84
CA ASP A 477 -8.23 20.82 -33.74
C ASP A 477 -7.28 21.47 -34.76
N GLU A 478 -6.04 20.99 -34.90
CA GLU A 478 -5.06 21.50 -35.88
C GLU A 478 -5.52 21.26 -37.32
N ALA A 479 -6.04 20.07 -37.63
CA ALA A 479 -6.62 19.80 -38.95
C ALA A 479 -7.82 20.70 -39.26
N ARG A 480 -8.66 21.02 -38.26
CA ARG A 480 -9.75 21.99 -38.43
C ARG A 480 -9.20 23.40 -38.65
N PHE A 481 -8.20 23.82 -37.88
CA PHE A 481 -7.61 25.15 -38.01
C PHE A 481 -6.96 25.37 -39.38
N GLN A 482 -6.32 24.35 -39.95
CA GLN A 482 -5.77 24.39 -41.31
C GLN A 482 -6.83 24.73 -42.37
N VAL A 483 -8.09 24.32 -42.15
CA VAL A 483 -9.20 24.54 -43.09
C VAL A 483 -9.95 25.86 -42.81
N GLU A 484 -10.14 26.22 -41.53
CA GLU A 484 -11.00 27.35 -41.14
C GLU A 484 -10.26 28.69 -41.04
N LYS A 485 -8.97 28.68 -40.66
CA LYS A 485 -8.20 29.92 -40.44
C LYS A 485 -7.50 30.36 -41.71
N LYS A 486 -7.06 31.63 -41.72
CA LYS A 486 -6.26 32.15 -42.82
C LYS A 486 -4.88 31.48 -42.83
N PRO A 487 -4.29 31.22 -44.01
CA PRO A 487 -2.95 30.61 -44.11
C PRO A 487 -1.85 31.36 -43.34
N GLU A 488 -2.00 32.68 -43.15
CA GLU A 488 -1.04 33.51 -42.40
C GLU A 488 -1.11 33.31 -40.87
N GLU A 489 -2.20 32.71 -40.36
CA GLU A 489 -2.46 32.47 -38.94
C GLU A 489 -2.16 31.01 -38.52
N VAL A 490 -1.80 30.14 -39.47
CA VAL A 490 -1.53 28.71 -39.22
C VAL A 490 -0.08 28.40 -39.56
N PRO A 491 0.72 27.90 -38.60
CA PRO A 491 2.09 27.46 -38.88
C PRO A 491 2.11 26.37 -39.96
N GLY A 492 3.05 26.46 -40.90
CA GLY A 492 3.29 25.40 -41.89
C GLY A 492 3.83 24.12 -41.25
N GLY A 493 4.05 23.07 -42.06
CA GLY A 493 4.67 21.83 -41.58
C GLY A 493 3.71 20.82 -40.93
N LEU A 494 2.39 21.04 -40.99
CA LEU A 494 1.42 20.19 -40.31
C LEU A 494 1.42 18.75 -40.85
N VAL A 495 1.67 18.60 -42.15
CA VAL A 495 1.65 17.30 -42.84
C VAL A 495 2.77 16.40 -42.29
N GLU A 496 3.98 16.95 -42.22
CA GLU A 496 5.20 16.29 -41.74
C GLU A 496 5.03 15.87 -40.27
N TYR A 497 4.49 16.75 -39.43
CA TYR A 497 4.22 16.42 -38.03
C TYR A 497 3.11 15.37 -37.84
N VAL A 498 2.09 15.33 -38.70
CA VAL A 498 1.06 14.28 -38.65
C VAL A 498 1.62 12.93 -39.13
N VAL A 499 2.53 12.92 -40.11
CA VAL A 499 3.29 11.73 -40.52
C VAL A 499 4.16 11.23 -39.36
N ALA A 500 4.92 12.12 -38.73
CA ALA A 500 5.77 11.79 -37.58
C ALA A 500 4.95 11.17 -36.42
N LEU A 501 3.83 11.81 -36.08
CA LEU A 501 2.93 11.33 -35.03
C LEU A 501 2.37 9.93 -35.36
N ALA A 502 1.97 9.68 -36.60
CA ALA A 502 1.44 8.38 -37.02
C ALA A 502 2.46 7.25 -36.85
N ASN A 503 3.71 7.48 -37.27
CA ASN A 503 4.81 6.53 -37.10
C ASN A 503 5.07 6.24 -35.61
N ASP A 504 5.09 7.29 -34.80
CA ASP A 504 5.28 7.20 -33.36
C ASP A 504 4.17 6.43 -32.64
N GLN A 505 2.92 6.51 -33.11
CA GLN A 505 1.83 5.75 -32.53
C GLN A 505 1.99 4.25 -32.79
N LEU A 506 2.41 3.86 -34.00
CA LEU A 506 2.68 2.45 -34.30
C LEU A 506 3.85 1.93 -33.46
N LYS A 507 4.94 2.71 -33.38
CA LYS A 507 6.09 2.38 -32.53
C LYS A 507 5.71 2.27 -31.05
N SER A 508 4.77 3.10 -30.59
CA SER A 508 4.22 3.03 -29.23
C SER A 508 3.41 1.76 -28.99
N ALA A 509 2.62 1.32 -29.98
CA ALA A 509 1.92 0.04 -29.91
C ALA A 509 2.89 -1.15 -29.78
N ASP A 510 3.98 -1.14 -30.56
CA ASP A 510 5.02 -2.18 -30.50
C ASP A 510 5.70 -2.22 -29.12
N TYR A 511 5.98 -1.05 -28.52
CA TYR A 511 6.54 -1.00 -27.16
C TYR A 511 5.59 -1.57 -26.10
N VAL A 512 4.29 -1.33 -26.24
CA VAL A 512 3.29 -1.93 -25.33
C VAL A 512 3.23 -3.45 -25.53
N GLU A 513 3.28 -3.94 -26.77
CA GLU A 513 3.30 -5.38 -27.05
C GLU A 513 4.57 -6.05 -26.51
N ALA A 514 5.74 -5.43 -26.68
CA ALA A 514 6.99 -5.89 -26.08
C ALA A 514 6.90 -5.94 -24.54
N MET A 515 6.20 -4.98 -23.93
CA MET A 515 5.94 -4.96 -22.49
C MET A 515 5.03 -6.09 -22.04
N ILE A 516 3.97 -6.41 -22.79
CA ILE A 516 3.10 -7.58 -22.54
C ILE A 516 3.96 -8.85 -22.54
N ASN A 517 4.74 -9.06 -23.61
CA ASN A 517 5.60 -10.24 -23.77
C ASN A 517 6.64 -10.38 -22.65
N ARG A 518 7.12 -9.27 -22.08
CA ARG A 518 8.06 -9.24 -20.95
C ARG A 518 7.38 -9.51 -19.60
N LEU A 519 6.21 -8.95 -19.35
CA LEU A 519 5.56 -8.98 -18.04
C LEU A 519 4.68 -10.22 -17.83
N GLU A 520 4.05 -10.75 -18.88
CA GLU A 520 3.16 -11.92 -18.77
C GLU A 520 3.81 -13.16 -18.13
N PRO A 521 5.07 -13.53 -18.45
CA PRO A 521 5.72 -14.71 -17.87
C PRO A 521 6.07 -14.54 -16.37
N LEU A 522 6.12 -13.30 -15.87
CA LEU A 522 6.58 -12.96 -14.53
C LEU A 522 5.43 -12.95 -13.50
N VAL A 523 4.17 -13.10 -13.94
CA VAL A 523 2.99 -13.03 -13.09
C VAL A 523 2.15 -14.30 -13.12
N SER A 524 1.42 -14.55 -12.03
CA SER A 524 0.43 -15.63 -11.99
C SER A 524 -0.71 -15.40 -12.99
N ALA A 525 -1.38 -16.47 -13.41
CA ALA A 525 -2.50 -16.42 -14.37
C ALA A 525 -3.59 -15.39 -14.02
N LYS A 526 -3.87 -15.17 -12.73
CA LYS A 526 -4.84 -14.17 -12.26
C LYS A 526 -4.47 -12.74 -12.65
N TYR A 527 -3.20 -12.37 -12.51
CA TYR A 527 -2.72 -11.01 -12.80
C TYR A 527 -2.33 -10.85 -14.27
N LYS A 528 -1.96 -11.96 -14.93
CA LYS A 528 -1.70 -12.01 -16.37
C LYS A 528 -2.86 -11.46 -17.17
N GLN A 529 -4.08 -11.94 -16.92
CA GLN A 529 -5.27 -11.51 -17.67
C GLN A 529 -5.52 -10.00 -17.52
N VAL A 530 -5.39 -9.47 -16.30
CA VAL A 530 -5.58 -8.03 -16.03
C VAL A 530 -4.56 -7.18 -16.78
N ILE A 531 -3.27 -7.53 -16.68
CA ILE A 531 -2.19 -6.81 -17.37
C ILE A 531 -2.42 -6.82 -18.88
N SER A 532 -2.74 -8.00 -19.43
CA SER A 532 -2.95 -8.17 -20.87
C SER A 532 -4.13 -7.34 -21.35
N GLU A 533 -5.26 -7.35 -20.64
CA GLU A 533 -6.45 -6.59 -21.01
C GLU A 533 -6.19 -5.07 -20.98
N GLN A 534 -5.51 -4.57 -19.94
CA GLN A 534 -5.22 -3.14 -19.82
C GLN A 534 -4.25 -2.64 -20.89
N LEU A 535 -3.20 -3.41 -21.19
CA LEU A 535 -2.21 -3.07 -22.21
C LEU A 535 -2.74 -3.26 -23.64
N ASN A 536 -3.55 -4.29 -23.91
CA ASN A 536 -4.24 -4.43 -25.19
C ASN A 536 -5.16 -3.23 -25.46
N GLY A 537 -5.88 -2.75 -24.44
CA GLY A 537 -6.69 -1.52 -24.58
C GLY A 537 -5.85 -0.27 -24.85
N ALA A 538 -4.58 -0.23 -24.42
CA ALA A 538 -3.66 0.86 -24.76
C ALA A 538 -3.14 0.72 -26.21
N ILE A 539 -2.87 -0.49 -26.70
CA ILE A 539 -2.53 -0.76 -28.11
C ILE A 539 -3.65 -0.26 -29.02
N ASP A 540 -4.89 -0.65 -28.75
CA ASP A 540 -6.05 -0.23 -29.54
C ASP A 540 -6.15 1.30 -29.60
N GLY A 541 -5.91 2.00 -28.48
CA GLY A 541 -5.91 3.46 -28.43
C GLY A 541 -4.78 4.13 -29.22
N TYR A 542 -3.59 3.54 -29.30
CA TYR A 542 -2.52 4.03 -30.18
C TYR A 542 -2.88 3.86 -31.65
N LEU A 543 -3.47 2.71 -32.01
CA LEU A 543 -3.95 2.47 -33.38
C LEU A 543 -5.07 3.43 -33.79
N ASP A 544 -5.96 3.80 -32.86
CA ASP A 544 -6.99 4.81 -33.11
C ASP A 544 -6.40 6.19 -33.42
N VAL A 545 -5.34 6.60 -32.71
CA VAL A 545 -4.62 7.86 -32.99
C VAL A 545 -3.94 7.79 -34.36
N ALA A 546 -3.26 6.68 -34.69
CA ALA A 546 -2.64 6.48 -36.00
C ALA A 546 -3.67 6.59 -37.14
N LYS A 547 -4.84 5.95 -36.99
CA LYS A 547 -5.95 6.03 -37.95
C LYS A 547 -6.50 7.46 -38.08
N LYS A 548 -6.56 8.22 -36.99
CA LYS A 548 -6.96 9.62 -37.05
C LYS A 548 -5.95 10.46 -37.83
N CYS A 549 -4.67 10.14 -37.73
CA CYS A 549 -3.61 10.77 -38.51
C CYS A 549 -3.74 10.44 -40.00
N THR A 550 -3.91 9.16 -40.39
CA THR A 550 -4.11 8.79 -41.82
C THR A 550 -5.34 9.49 -42.41
N SER A 551 -6.44 9.53 -41.66
CA SER A 551 -7.65 10.25 -42.07
C SER A 551 -7.39 11.75 -42.28
N ALA A 552 -6.60 12.38 -41.41
CA ALA A 552 -6.23 13.79 -41.55
C ALA A 552 -5.32 14.04 -42.77
N LEU A 553 -4.36 13.15 -43.04
CA LEU A 553 -3.49 13.23 -44.23
C LEU A 553 -4.31 13.16 -45.53
N VAL A 554 -5.30 12.26 -45.60
CA VAL A 554 -6.20 12.19 -46.77
C VAL A 554 -7.07 13.46 -46.86
N ASP A 555 -7.59 13.97 -45.74
CA ASP A 555 -8.34 15.23 -45.72
C ASP A 555 -7.51 16.41 -46.24
N PHE A 556 -6.19 16.46 -45.96
CA PHE A 556 -5.29 17.49 -46.50
C PHE A 556 -5.18 17.41 -48.02
N VAL A 557 -4.95 16.21 -48.57
CA VAL A 557 -4.93 15.98 -50.02
C VAL A 557 -6.24 16.44 -50.66
N PHE A 558 -7.39 16.03 -50.09
CA PHE A 558 -8.71 16.37 -50.65
C PHE A 558 -9.13 17.83 -50.45
N ASN A 559 -8.51 18.56 -49.53
CA ASN A 559 -8.71 19.99 -49.39
C ASN A 559 -8.13 20.74 -50.60
N ASP A 560 -6.92 20.36 -51.03
CA ASP A 560 -6.27 20.93 -52.21
C ASP A 560 -6.94 20.48 -53.51
N LEU A 561 -7.45 19.24 -53.55
CA LEU A 561 -8.21 18.72 -54.69
C LEU A 561 -9.65 19.26 -54.77
N ARG A 562 -10.14 20.00 -53.77
CA ARG A 562 -11.54 20.48 -53.73
C ARG A 562 -11.96 21.28 -54.96
N PRO A 563 -11.15 22.20 -55.53
CA PRO A 563 -11.52 22.93 -56.74
C PRO A 563 -11.69 22.02 -57.96
N ALA A 564 -10.82 21.02 -58.14
CA ALA A 564 -10.88 20.08 -59.25
C ALA A 564 -12.02 19.07 -59.07
N THR A 565 -12.15 18.47 -57.89
CA THR A 565 -13.20 17.47 -57.57
C THR A 565 -14.61 18.06 -57.58
N SER A 566 -14.78 19.32 -57.19
CA SER A 566 -16.09 20.00 -57.26
C SER A 566 -16.51 20.35 -58.70
N ALA A 567 -15.56 20.44 -59.63
CA ALA A 567 -15.79 20.71 -61.04
C ALA A 567 -15.94 19.44 -61.90
N LEU A 568 -15.82 18.24 -61.33
CA LEU A 568 -16.10 16.97 -62.01
C LEU A 568 -17.57 16.91 -62.48
N ILE A 569 -17.79 16.32 -63.66
CA ILE A 569 -19.12 16.19 -64.29
C ILE A 569 -19.81 17.54 -64.52
N THR A 570 -19.02 18.60 -64.75
CA THR A 570 -19.49 19.93 -65.17
C THR A 570 -18.99 20.28 -66.58
N PRO A 571 -19.42 21.39 -67.20
CA PRO A 571 -18.87 21.79 -68.50
C PRO A 571 -17.34 21.93 -68.51
N LYS A 572 -16.72 22.37 -67.39
CA LYS A 572 -15.27 22.49 -67.25
C LYS A 572 -14.56 21.14 -67.37
N TRP A 573 -15.16 20.09 -66.85
CA TRP A 573 -14.59 18.74 -66.90
C TRP A 573 -14.36 18.26 -68.34
N TYR A 574 -15.20 18.66 -69.31
CA TYR A 574 -15.00 18.32 -70.73
C TYR A 574 -13.84 19.08 -71.37
N SER A 575 -13.63 20.34 -71.00
CA SER A 575 -12.63 21.22 -71.61
C SER A 575 -11.27 21.16 -70.92
N GLU A 576 -11.24 20.84 -69.63
CA GLU A 576 -10.05 20.86 -68.77
C GLU A 576 -9.64 19.43 -68.39
N GLY A 577 -8.33 19.18 -68.29
CA GLY A 577 -7.77 17.88 -67.87
C GLY A 577 -7.85 17.65 -66.35
N LEU A 578 -9.04 17.80 -65.76
CA LEU A 578 -9.20 17.79 -64.30
C LEU A 578 -8.75 16.48 -63.63
N ILE A 579 -8.96 15.33 -64.28
CA ILE A 579 -8.52 14.04 -63.71
C ILE A 579 -7.00 13.93 -63.63
N GLN A 580 -6.29 14.48 -64.64
CA GLN A 580 -4.83 14.47 -64.65
C GLN A 580 -4.29 15.40 -63.56
N GLN A 581 -4.93 16.55 -63.34
CA GLN A 581 -4.60 17.42 -62.21
C GLN A 581 -4.80 16.71 -60.87
N ILE A 582 -5.92 15.99 -60.70
CA ILE A 582 -6.18 15.21 -59.48
C ILE A 582 -5.11 14.14 -59.26
N ILE A 583 -4.79 13.35 -60.30
CA ILE A 583 -3.80 12.28 -60.21
C ILE A 583 -2.40 12.82 -59.92
N GLU A 584 -1.97 13.90 -60.57
CA GLU A 584 -0.63 14.46 -60.34
C GLU A 584 -0.51 15.06 -58.94
N THR A 585 -1.53 15.76 -58.43
CA THR A 585 -1.52 16.22 -57.03
C THR A 585 -1.50 15.06 -56.04
N MET A 586 -2.28 13.99 -56.27
CA MET A 586 -2.21 12.79 -55.44
C MET A 586 -0.83 12.13 -55.52
N ARG A 587 -0.20 12.10 -56.70
CA ARG A 587 1.14 11.55 -56.92
C ARG A 587 2.20 12.30 -56.12
N ASP A 588 2.15 13.63 -56.11
CA ASP A 588 3.08 14.46 -55.36
C ASP A 588 3.01 14.14 -53.85
N TYR A 589 1.79 14.19 -53.27
CA TYR A 589 1.57 13.85 -51.86
C TYR A 589 1.98 12.41 -51.53
N MET A 590 1.62 11.45 -52.38
CA MET A 590 1.92 10.04 -52.13
C MET A 590 3.42 9.74 -52.23
N GLY A 591 4.16 10.46 -53.07
CA GLY A 591 5.63 10.38 -53.10
C GLY A 591 6.25 10.80 -51.78
N ASP A 592 5.79 11.92 -51.22
CA ASP A 592 6.28 12.42 -49.93
C ASP A 592 5.89 11.51 -48.77
N TYR A 593 4.66 11.00 -48.76
CA TYR A 593 4.18 10.05 -47.75
C TYR A 593 4.95 8.73 -47.81
N GLN A 594 5.21 8.19 -49.00
CA GLN A 594 5.92 6.93 -49.16
C GLN A 594 7.37 7.01 -48.63
N ALA A 595 8.00 8.18 -48.72
CA ALA A 595 9.37 8.39 -48.27
C ALA A 595 9.50 8.45 -46.74
N HIS A 596 8.48 8.95 -46.03
CA HIS A 596 8.59 9.30 -44.61
C HIS A 596 7.63 8.56 -43.68
N LEU A 597 6.61 7.90 -44.22
CA LEU A 597 5.63 7.13 -43.43
C LEU A 597 6.05 5.67 -43.34
N ASN A 598 5.73 5.02 -42.22
CA ASN A 598 5.92 3.59 -42.06
C ASN A 598 5.15 2.83 -43.16
N PRO A 599 5.76 1.83 -43.84
CA PRO A 599 5.13 1.13 -44.96
C PRO A 599 3.74 0.57 -44.65
N SER A 600 3.55 0.08 -43.43
CA SER A 600 2.30 -0.51 -42.97
C SER A 600 1.17 0.52 -42.83
N ILE A 601 1.52 1.73 -42.36
CA ILE A 601 0.58 2.85 -42.26
C ILE A 601 0.31 3.40 -43.66
N PHE A 602 1.33 3.40 -44.53
CA PHE A 602 1.20 3.82 -45.92
C PHE A 602 0.22 2.94 -46.70
N ASP A 603 0.26 1.63 -46.56
CA ASP A 603 -0.70 0.73 -47.20
C ASP A 603 -2.15 1.06 -46.79
N ILE A 604 -2.37 1.40 -45.53
CA ILE A 604 -3.69 1.81 -45.02
C ILE A 604 -4.10 3.18 -45.57
N LEU A 605 -3.14 4.11 -45.65
CA LEU A 605 -3.36 5.42 -46.23
C LEU A 605 -3.76 5.32 -47.71
N VAL A 606 -3.15 4.40 -48.47
CA VAL A 606 -3.50 4.12 -49.87
C VAL A 606 -4.96 3.66 -49.98
N GLU A 607 -5.42 2.76 -49.09
CA GLU A 607 -6.84 2.35 -49.05
C GLU A 607 -7.76 3.52 -48.74
N ASP A 608 -7.46 4.30 -47.69
CA ASP A 608 -8.28 5.44 -47.28
C ASP A 608 -8.35 6.50 -48.39
N LEU A 609 -7.24 6.71 -49.11
CA LEU A 609 -7.15 7.63 -50.25
C LEU A 609 -7.96 7.14 -51.45
N LEU A 610 -7.90 5.85 -51.76
CA LEU A 610 -8.68 5.23 -52.83
C LEU A 610 -10.19 5.34 -52.53
N ASP A 611 -10.61 5.01 -51.33
CA ASP A 611 -11.99 5.17 -50.88
C ASP A 611 -12.45 6.63 -51.01
N ALA A 612 -11.63 7.59 -50.56
CA ALA A 612 -11.94 9.01 -50.69
C ALA A 612 -12.08 9.46 -52.15
N PHE A 613 -11.23 8.96 -53.05
CA PHE A 613 -11.32 9.23 -54.48
C PHE A 613 -12.62 8.69 -55.09
N LEU A 614 -12.94 7.42 -54.83
CA LEU A 614 -14.16 6.79 -55.33
C LEU A 614 -15.41 7.50 -54.81
N ILE A 615 -15.43 7.85 -53.51
CA ILE A 615 -16.52 8.62 -52.90
C ILE A 615 -16.66 9.99 -53.57
N ALA A 616 -15.55 10.71 -53.79
CA ALA A 616 -15.58 12.02 -54.42
C ALA A 616 -16.11 11.95 -55.86
N TYR A 617 -15.69 10.94 -56.62
CA TYR A 617 -16.11 10.73 -58.01
C TYR A 617 -17.58 10.35 -58.12
N LEU A 618 -18.04 9.37 -57.34
CA LEU A 618 -19.45 8.96 -57.26
C LEU A 618 -20.33 10.11 -56.73
N SER A 619 -19.84 10.91 -55.79
CA SER A 619 -20.54 12.09 -55.29
C SER A 619 -20.64 13.19 -56.34
N ALA A 620 -19.68 13.32 -57.25
CA ALA A 620 -19.77 14.22 -58.39
C ALA A 620 -20.85 13.75 -59.38
N LEU A 621 -20.91 12.44 -59.67
CA LEU A 621 -21.98 11.83 -60.48
C LEU A 621 -23.36 12.01 -59.83
N ARG A 622 -23.47 11.93 -58.50
CA ARG A 622 -24.72 12.19 -57.79
C ARG A 622 -25.16 13.65 -57.89
N ARG A 623 -24.23 14.60 -57.82
CA ARG A 623 -24.49 16.05 -57.82
C ARG A 623 -24.62 16.64 -59.22
N SER A 624 -24.41 15.86 -60.27
CA SER A 624 -24.45 16.33 -61.65
C SER A 624 -25.78 17.01 -61.97
N SER A 625 -25.72 18.11 -62.72
CA SER A 625 -26.93 18.79 -63.21
C SER A 625 -27.66 17.93 -64.24
N ASN A 626 -28.94 18.23 -64.48
CA ASN A 626 -29.69 17.59 -65.54
C ASN A 626 -28.96 17.76 -66.89
N ASN A 627 -28.90 16.70 -67.69
CA ASN A 627 -28.27 16.66 -69.01
C ASN A 627 -26.76 17.02 -69.02
N ALA A 628 -26.05 16.83 -67.90
CA ALA A 628 -24.61 17.08 -67.80
C ALA A 628 -23.74 16.08 -68.58
N ILE A 629 -24.21 14.84 -68.75
CA ILE A 629 -23.48 13.74 -69.41
C ILE A 629 -23.94 13.65 -70.86
N LYS A 630 -23.04 14.01 -71.78
CA LYS A 630 -23.26 13.95 -73.22
C LYS A 630 -23.10 12.52 -73.72
N MET A 631 -24.06 12.00 -74.48
CA MET A 631 -23.99 10.62 -74.96
C MET A 631 -23.49 10.57 -76.41
N PRO A 632 -22.53 9.68 -76.77
CA PRO A 632 -21.82 8.70 -75.93
C PRO A 632 -20.51 9.22 -75.31
N SER A 633 -20.08 10.44 -75.67
CA SER A 633 -18.73 10.96 -75.38
C SER A 633 -18.43 11.16 -73.89
N GLY A 634 -19.43 11.52 -73.09
CA GLY A 634 -19.32 11.65 -71.63
C GLY A 634 -19.04 10.33 -70.93
N VAL A 635 -19.66 9.23 -71.38
CA VAL A 635 -19.39 7.90 -70.80
C VAL A 635 -17.99 7.41 -71.20
N GLN A 636 -17.58 7.63 -72.45
CA GLN A 636 -16.21 7.32 -72.88
C GLN A 636 -15.18 8.10 -72.06
N LYS A 637 -15.47 9.35 -71.72
CA LYS A 637 -14.61 10.16 -70.85
C LYS A 637 -14.58 9.63 -69.41
N ILE A 638 -15.71 9.23 -68.83
CA ILE A 638 -15.75 8.58 -67.51
C ILE A 638 -14.87 7.33 -67.51
N LYS A 639 -14.97 6.48 -68.53
CA LYS A 639 -14.11 5.29 -68.67
C LYS A 639 -12.63 5.66 -68.74
N SER A 640 -12.28 6.69 -69.50
CA SER A 640 -10.90 7.18 -69.59
C SER A 640 -10.38 7.72 -68.25
N ASP A 641 -11.20 8.46 -67.51
CA ASP A 641 -10.83 9.03 -66.21
C ASP A 641 -10.60 7.92 -65.16
N ILE A 642 -11.48 6.92 -65.13
CA ILE A 642 -11.37 5.78 -64.22
C ILE A 642 -10.18 4.89 -64.59
N SER A 643 -9.90 4.66 -65.87
CA SER A 643 -8.70 3.95 -66.31
C SER A 643 -7.42 4.66 -65.84
N ALA A 644 -7.36 5.98 -65.96
CA ALA A 644 -6.20 6.75 -65.51
C ALA A 644 -6.02 6.66 -63.99
N ALA A 645 -7.11 6.69 -63.22
CA ALA A 645 -7.06 6.50 -61.77
C ALA A 645 -6.64 5.06 -61.40
N PHE A 646 -7.14 4.05 -62.10
CA PHE A 646 -6.75 2.65 -61.90
C PHE A 646 -5.25 2.46 -62.13
N ASP A 647 -4.71 3.00 -63.25
CA ASP A 647 -3.28 2.94 -63.57
C ASP A 647 -2.45 3.61 -62.47
N PHE A 648 -2.90 4.74 -61.92
CA PHE A 648 -2.23 5.39 -60.79
C PHE A 648 -2.21 4.50 -59.53
N PHE A 649 -3.36 4.02 -59.06
CA PHE A 649 -3.41 3.20 -57.85
C PHE A 649 -2.71 1.83 -58.02
N SER A 650 -2.60 1.32 -59.25
CA SER A 650 -1.86 0.09 -59.55
C SER A 650 -0.36 0.18 -59.27
N THR A 651 0.17 1.39 -59.10
CA THR A 651 1.56 1.61 -58.68
C THR A 651 1.79 1.32 -57.20
N PHE A 652 0.72 1.31 -56.38
CA PHE A 652 0.79 1.10 -54.93
C PHE A 652 0.08 -0.19 -54.48
N LYS A 653 -0.97 -0.63 -55.19
CA LYS A 653 -1.77 -1.81 -54.83
C LYS A 653 -1.83 -2.82 -55.97
N GLN A 654 -1.99 -4.11 -55.64
CA GLN A 654 -2.15 -5.15 -56.65
C GLN A 654 -3.42 -4.96 -57.49
N PRO A 655 -3.37 -5.18 -58.82
CA PRO A 655 -4.51 -4.97 -59.71
C PRO A 655 -5.78 -5.75 -59.34
N GLN A 656 -5.64 -6.98 -58.82
CA GLN A 656 -6.79 -7.83 -58.46
C GLN A 656 -7.65 -7.22 -57.35
N ASP A 657 -7.00 -6.61 -56.36
CA ASP A 657 -7.72 -5.97 -55.26
C ASP A 657 -8.34 -4.64 -55.71
N LEU A 658 -7.68 -3.93 -56.63
CA LEU A 658 -8.24 -2.72 -57.24
C LEU A 658 -9.49 -3.00 -58.07
N GLU A 659 -9.54 -4.11 -58.81
CA GLU A 659 -10.74 -4.52 -59.55
C GLU A 659 -11.97 -4.62 -58.62
N ASN A 660 -11.80 -5.17 -57.42
CA ASN A 660 -12.88 -5.24 -56.43
C ASN A 660 -13.30 -3.84 -55.94
N ASN A 661 -12.34 -2.94 -55.69
CA ASN A 661 -12.60 -1.58 -55.22
C ASN A 661 -13.31 -0.72 -56.29
N PHE A 662 -12.93 -0.86 -57.56
CA PHE A 662 -13.51 -0.12 -58.68
C PHE A 662 -14.82 -0.72 -59.23
N GLU A 663 -15.20 -1.93 -58.82
CA GLU A 663 -16.42 -2.63 -59.30
C GLU A 663 -17.69 -1.75 -59.19
N VAL A 664 -17.83 -0.99 -58.09
CA VAL A 664 -18.97 -0.09 -57.87
C VAL A 664 -19.10 0.96 -58.99
N VAL A 665 -17.96 1.44 -59.52
CA VAL A 665 -17.91 2.41 -60.60
C VAL A 665 -18.25 1.74 -61.93
N ASP A 666 -17.76 0.53 -62.17
CA ASP A 666 -18.09 -0.25 -63.38
C ASP A 666 -19.58 -0.58 -63.47
N LEU A 667 -20.21 -0.95 -62.35
CA LEU A 667 -21.66 -1.14 -62.28
C LEU A 667 -22.41 0.17 -62.56
N THR A 668 -21.87 1.30 -62.09
CA THR A 668 -22.42 2.64 -62.37
C THR A 668 -22.30 3.03 -63.85
N ILE A 669 -21.16 2.74 -64.47
CA ILE A 669 -20.92 2.96 -65.90
C ILE A 669 -21.85 2.08 -66.74
N SER A 670 -22.03 0.81 -66.35
CA SER A 670 -22.94 -0.12 -67.04
C SER A 670 -24.38 0.42 -67.06
N MET A 671 -24.86 1.00 -65.95
CA MET A 671 -26.15 1.66 -65.89
C MET A 671 -26.23 2.92 -66.79
N LEU A 672 -25.14 3.66 -66.96
CA LEU A 672 -25.09 4.82 -67.87
C LEU A 672 -25.13 4.42 -69.35
N GLU A 673 -24.55 3.28 -69.71
CA GLU A 673 -24.54 2.77 -71.10
C GLU A 673 -25.83 2.08 -71.53
N ALA A 674 -26.61 1.60 -70.56
CA ALA A 674 -27.83 0.86 -70.82
C ALA A 674 -28.88 1.71 -71.58
N SER A 675 -29.64 1.06 -72.46
CA SER A 675 -30.81 1.68 -73.10
C SER A 675 -31.97 1.81 -72.10
N SER A 676 -32.93 2.70 -72.35
CA SER A 676 -34.07 2.92 -71.44
C SER A 676 -34.85 1.66 -71.05
N GLN A 677 -34.86 0.63 -71.91
CA GLN A 677 -35.50 -0.65 -71.63
C GLN A 677 -34.61 -1.65 -70.87
N MET A 678 -33.28 -1.46 -70.90
CA MET A 678 -32.29 -2.39 -70.35
C MET A 678 -31.66 -1.93 -69.03
N VAL A 679 -31.79 -0.64 -68.66
CA VAL A 679 -31.26 -0.08 -67.39
C VAL A 679 -31.62 -0.93 -66.17
N PHE A 680 -32.77 -1.62 -66.19
CA PHE A 680 -33.19 -2.46 -65.07
C PHE A 680 -32.24 -3.65 -64.81
N MET A 681 -31.64 -4.25 -65.84
CA MET A 681 -30.74 -5.40 -65.70
C MET A 681 -29.43 -4.98 -65.03
N ASP A 682 -28.89 -3.84 -65.45
CA ASP A 682 -27.64 -3.30 -64.91
C ASP A 682 -27.85 -2.75 -63.49
N TYR A 683 -28.99 -2.09 -63.25
CA TYR A 683 -29.40 -1.68 -61.91
C TYR A 683 -29.60 -2.88 -60.98
N TRP A 684 -30.11 -4.01 -61.46
CA TRP A 684 -30.28 -5.20 -60.65
C TRP A 684 -28.95 -5.71 -60.09
N ASN A 685 -27.91 -5.77 -60.92
CA ASN A 685 -26.57 -6.18 -60.51
C ASN A 685 -25.98 -5.23 -59.46
N PHE A 686 -26.21 -3.92 -59.64
CA PHE A 686 -25.82 -2.90 -58.67
C PHE A 686 -26.59 -3.03 -57.34
N ALA A 687 -27.92 -3.10 -57.39
CA ALA A 687 -28.79 -3.07 -56.23
C ALA A 687 -28.65 -4.31 -55.34
N LYS A 688 -28.29 -5.46 -55.93
CA LYS A 688 -28.01 -6.69 -55.18
C LYS A 688 -26.79 -6.55 -54.25
N LYS A 689 -25.80 -5.74 -54.64
CA LYS A 689 -24.56 -5.52 -53.85
C LYS A 689 -24.63 -4.30 -52.95
N HIS A 690 -25.18 -3.19 -53.44
CA HIS A 690 -25.14 -1.89 -52.75
C HIS A 690 -26.47 -1.41 -52.18
N GLY A 691 -27.52 -2.23 -52.28
CA GLY A 691 -28.88 -1.89 -51.87
C GLY A 691 -29.61 -1.00 -52.89
N PRO A 692 -30.85 -0.57 -52.59
CA PRO A 692 -31.70 0.11 -53.57
C PRO A 692 -31.17 1.45 -54.09
N GLN A 693 -30.55 2.27 -53.22
CA GLN A 693 -29.92 3.57 -53.56
C GLN A 693 -30.67 4.44 -54.60
N LEU A 694 -32.01 4.41 -54.58
CA LEU A 694 -32.85 5.03 -55.61
C LEU A 694 -32.58 6.53 -55.85
N PRO A 695 -32.27 7.36 -54.82
CA PRO A 695 -31.93 8.77 -55.06
C PRO A 695 -30.65 8.97 -55.88
N PHE A 696 -29.66 8.09 -55.71
CA PHE A 696 -28.42 8.14 -56.50
C PHE A 696 -28.70 7.80 -57.96
N VAL A 697 -29.43 6.70 -58.20
CA VAL A 697 -29.78 6.24 -59.56
C VAL A 697 -30.70 7.25 -60.27
N GLU A 698 -31.65 7.85 -59.56
CA GLU A 698 -32.49 8.92 -60.13
C GLU A 698 -31.64 10.12 -60.59
N SER A 699 -30.62 10.51 -59.82
CA SER A 699 -29.72 11.60 -60.18
C SER A 699 -28.88 11.23 -61.40
N LEU A 700 -28.39 9.99 -61.47
CA LEU A 700 -27.64 9.44 -62.59
C LEU A 700 -28.46 9.43 -63.89
N MET A 701 -29.72 8.99 -63.82
CA MET A 701 -30.61 8.97 -64.98
C MET A 701 -30.98 10.38 -65.46
N ARG A 702 -31.12 11.35 -64.55
CA ARG A 702 -31.33 12.77 -64.91
C ARG A 702 -30.10 13.43 -65.53
N ALA A 703 -28.91 12.94 -65.20
CA ALA A 703 -27.66 13.50 -65.71
C ALA A 703 -27.47 13.25 -67.21
N ARG A 704 -28.13 12.22 -67.77
CA ARG A 704 -28.04 11.84 -69.17
C ARG A 704 -28.71 12.86 -70.09
N GLU A 705 -28.00 13.28 -71.15
CA GLU A 705 -28.53 14.20 -72.17
C GLU A 705 -29.63 13.56 -73.03
N ASP A 706 -29.59 12.24 -73.25
CA ASP A 706 -30.50 11.53 -74.16
C ASP A 706 -31.85 11.16 -73.52
N PHE A 707 -32.01 11.33 -72.21
CA PHE A 707 -33.25 11.01 -71.49
C PHE A 707 -34.04 12.27 -71.17
N ASP A 708 -35.32 12.27 -71.52
CA ASP A 708 -36.24 13.31 -71.09
C ASP A 708 -36.87 12.99 -69.73
N ARG A 709 -37.56 13.97 -69.13
CA ARG A 709 -38.16 13.82 -67.80
C ARG A 709 -39.15 12.66 -67.72
N ASN A 710 -39.86 12.35 -68.81
CA ASN A 710 -40.83 11.26 -68.87
C ASN A 710 -40.11 9.91 -68.89
N THR A 711 -39.10 9.75 -69.74
CA THR A 711 -38.27 8.53 -69.79
C THR A 711 -37.64 8.23 -68.43
N VAL A 712 -37.10 9.23 -67.74
CA VAL A 712 -36.56 9.05 -66.39
C VAL A 712 -37.65 8.60 -65.41
N SER A 713 -38.86 9.16 -65.48
CA SER A 713 -39.97 8.76 -64.62
C SER A 713 -40.37 7.29 -64.85
N ASP A 714 -40.47 6.87 -66.11
CA ASP A 714 -40.86 5.51 -66.51
C ASP A 714 -39.79 4.47 -66.09
N VAL A 715 -38.52 4.80 -66.28
CA VAL A 715 -37.39 3.98 -65.80
C VAL A 715 -37.46 3.86 -64.28
N MET A 716 -37.57 4.97 -63.54
CA MET A 716 -37.61 4.95 -62.08
C MET A 716 -38.84 4.23 -61.52
N GLU A 717 -40.00 4.29 -62.18
CA GLU A 717 -41.18 3.51 -61.80
C GLU A 717 -40.92 2.01 -61.95
N THR A 718 -40.28 1.61 -63.06
CA THR A 718 -39.88 0.23 -63.31
C THR A 718 -38.90 -0.27 -62.24
N LEU A 719 -37.89 0.53 -61.89
CA LEU A 719 -36.93 0.20 -60.84
C LEU A 719 -37.60 0.09 -59.46
N ARG A 720 -38.49 1.03 -59.10
CA ARG A 720 -39.25 1.00 -57.84
C ARG A 720 -40.16 -0.21 -57.73
N ARG A 721 -40.79 -0.62 -58.84
CA ARG A 721 -41.60 -1.84 -58.89
C ARG A 721 -40.74 -3.08 -58.64
N LYS A 722 -39.60 -3.18 -59.32
CA LYS A 722 -38.63 -4.28 -59.14
C LYS A 722 -38.08 -4.39 -57.72
N VAL A 723 -37.71 -3.27 -57.09
CA VAL A 723 -37.27 -3.25 -55.67
C VAL A 723 -38.35 -3.81 -54.74
N ARG A 724 -39.63 -3.51 -55.01
CA ARG A 724 -40.76 -4.04 -54.22
C ARG A 724 -41.06 -5.51 -54.51
N GLU A 725 -40.99 -5.92 -55.77
CA GLU A 725 -41.26 -7.31 -56.21
C GLU A 725 -40.23 -8.30 -55.65
N GLU A 726 -38.98 -7.85 -55.51
CA GLU A 726 -37.84 -8.70 -55.18
C GLU A 726 -37.33 -8.49 -53.73
N ASP A 727 -38.03 -7.67 -52.94
CA ASP A 727 -37.70 -7.28 -51.55
C ASP A 727 -36.22 -6.91 -51.34
N ILE A 728 -35.67 -6.06 -52.23
CA ILE A 728 -34.28 -5.61 -52.13
C ILE A 728 -34.15 -4.68 -50.91
N ARG A 729 -33.36 -5.11 -49.92
CA ARG A 729 -33.03 -4.34 -48.71
C ARG A 729 -31.61 -3.82 -48.76
N ASP A 730 -31.30 -2.91 -47.84
CA ASP A 730 -29.91 -2.47 -47.64
C ASP A 730 -29.03 -3.66 -47.22
N PRO A 731 -27.77 -3.74 -47.70
CA PRO A 731 -26.86 -4.84 -47.39
C PRO A 731 -26.55 -4.92 -45.89
N GLU A 732 -26.27 -6.13 -45.38
CA GLU A 732 -25.92 -6.35 -43.95
C GLU A 732 -24.63 -5.63 -43.54
N GLU A 733 -23.65 -5.57 -44.46
CA GLU A 733 -22.42 -4.80 -44.28
C GLU A 733 -22.51 -3.44 -45.01
N PRO A 734 -22.09 -2.34 -44.35
CA PRO A 734 -22.15 -1.02 -44.94
C PRO A 734 -21.19 -0.90 -46.13
N THR A 735 -21.73 -0.59 -47.32
CA THR A 735 -20.93 -0.36 -48.53
C THR A 735 -20.57 1.12 -48.71
N ILE A 736 -19.61 1.40 -49.60
CA ILE A 736 -19.16 2.76 -49.98
C ILE A 736 -20.33 3.71 -50.37
N MET A 737 -21.43 3.16 -50.89
CA MET A 737 -22.61 3.93 -51.32
C MET A 737 -23.38 4.61 -50.17
N ILE A 738 -23.23 4.14 -48.93
CA ILE A 738 -23.83 4.81 -47.76
C ILE A 738 -23.24 6.21 -47.57
N LYS A 739 -21.94 6.37 -47.81
CA LYS A 739 -21.25 7.67 -47.70
C LYS A 739 -21.57 8.58 -48.88
N VAL A 740 -21.68 8.03 -50.09
CA VAL A 740 -22.08 8.78 -51.29
C VAL A 740 -23.49 9.36 -51.13
N THR A 741 -24.37 8.72 -50.34
CA THR A 741 -25.76 9.16 -50.12
C THR A 741 -25.98 10.04 -48.89
N ALA A 742 -25.06 10.05 -47.93
CA ALA A 742 -25.09 10.92 -46.75
C ALA A 742 -25.12 12.43 -47.14
N LYS A 743 -25.79 13.26 -46.32
CA LYS A 743 -25.84 14.73 -46.48
C LYS A 743 -24.99 15.37 -45.38
N GLY A 744 -23.80 15.86 -45.73
CA GLY A 744 -23.14 16.96 -45.02
C GLY A 744 -22.32 16.65 -43.76
N THR A 745 -21.37 15.72 -43.82
CA THR A 745 -20.25 15.61 -42.84
C THR A 745 -18.92 15.49 -43.58
N SER A 746 -17.78 15.76 -42.92
CA SER A 746 -16.43 15.64 -43.52
C SER A 746 -16.28 14.28 -44.23
N LEU A 747 -15.57 14.26 -45.37
CA LEU A 747 -15.47 13.11 -46.28
C LEU A 747 -15.10 11.80 -45.54
N LEU A 748 -14.39 11.90 -44.41
CA LEU A 748 -13.86 10.78 -43.65
C LEU A 748 -14.35 10.70 -42.19
N SER A 749 -15.10 11.68 -41.67
CA SER A 749 -15.46 11.75 -40.24
C SER A 749 -16.46 10.68 -39.76
N SER A 750 -16.85 9.76 -40.64
CA SER A 750 -17.82 8.70 -40.36
C SER A 750 -17.51 7.42 -41.15
N LEU A 751 -16.25 7.00 -41.20
CA LEU A 751 -15.88 5.61 -41.47
C LEU A 751 -16.34 4.74 -40.28
N PRO A 752 -17.47 3.99 -40.32
CA PRO A 752 -17.51 2.76 -39.56
C PRO A 752 -16.43 1.86 -40.14
N THR A 753 -15.76 1.15 -39.25
CA THR A 753 -14.73 0.14 -39.50
C THR A 753 -15.16 -0.78 -40.64
N ILE A 754 -14.73 -0.50 -41.88
CA ILE A 754 -14.36 -1.58 -42.80
C ILE A 754 -13.18 -2.26 -42.09
N PRO A 755 -13.17 -3.60 -41.95
CA PRO A 755 -12.32 -4.31 -40.98
C PRO A 755 -10.84 -4.28 -41.34
N ASN A 756 -10.20 -3.10 -41.23
CA ASN A 756 -8.75 -2.90 -41.37
C ASN A 756 -8.04 -2.72 -40.01
N LEU A 757 -8.79 -2.75 -38.89
CA LEU A 757 -8.19 -2.84 -37.55
C LEU A 757 -7.44 -4.17 -37.35
N SER A 758 -7.84 -5.24 -38.04
CA SER A 758 -7.10 -6.50 -38.04
C SER A 758 -5.72 -6.34 -38.68
N GLY A 759 -5.60 -5.59 -39.78
CA GLY A 759 -4.33 -5.34 -40.45
C GLY A 759 -3.33 -4.60 -39.55
N LEU A 760 -3.75 -3.52 -38.89
CA LEU A 760 -2.87 -2.79 -37.97
C LEU A 760 -2.41 -3.65 -36.78
N ARG A 761 -3.30 -4.49 -36.24
CA ARG A 761 -2.99 -5.35 -35.10
C ARG A 761 -2.08 -6.53 -35.49
N GLU A 762 -2.25 -7.09 -36.68
CA GLU A 762 -1.35 -8.12 -37.23
C GLU A 762 0.04 -7.54 -37.53
N VAL A 763 0.12 -6.27 -37.91
CA VAL A 763 1.38 -5.65 -38.30
C VAL A 763 2.22 -5.17 -37.10
N ALA A 764 1.61 -4.66 -36.03
CA ALA A 764 2.31 -4.33 -34.78
C ALA A 764 3.12 -5.53 -34.24
N GLY A 765 2.54 -6.73 -34.30
CA GLY A 765 3.23 -7.97 -33.88
C GLY A 765 4.46 -8.36 -34.70
N THR A 766 4.58 -7.89 -35.96
CA THR A 766 5.68 -8.28 -36.86
C THR A 766 6.93 -7.39 -36.75
N TYR A 767 6.82 -6.19 -36.19
CA TYR A 767 7.96 -5.28 -36.06
C TYR A 767 8.88 -5.68 -34.89
N ALA A 768 8.30 -6.23 -33.80
CA ALA A 768 9.07 -6.80 -32.68
C ALA A 768 9.97 -7.97 -33.12
N ASP A 769 9.49 -8.82 -34.03
CA ASP A 769 10.27 -9.92 -34.61
C ASP A 769 11.38 -9.39 -35.54
N ARG A 770 11.12 -8.33 -36.32
CA ARG A 770 12.16 -7.66 -37.14
C ARG A 770 13.23 -6.94 -36.32
N ILE A 771 12.88 -6.35 -35.17
CA ILE A 771 13.84 -5.76 -34.23
C ILE A 771 14.69 -6.84 -33.56
N ARG A 772 14.12 -8.04 -33.30
CA ARG A 772 14.88 -9.21 -32.84
C ARG A 772 15.88 -9.68 -33.89
N ASP A 773 15.45 -9.81 -35.13
CA ASP A 773 16.32 -10.24 -36.24
C ASP A 773 17.43 -9.21 -36.54
N LEU A 774 17.16 -7.91 -36.40
CA LEU A 774 18.18 -6.86 -36.51
C LEU A 774 19.18 -6.86 -35.34
N ARG A 775 18.75 -7.23 -34.13
CA ARG A 775 19.63 -7.34 -32.96
C ARG A 775 20.49 -8.60 -32.99
N ASP A 776 19.94 -9.71 -33.49
CA ASP A 776 20.66 -10.98 -33.62
C ASP A 776 21.57 -11.01 -34.87
N GLY A 777 21.34 -10.13 -35.85
CA GLY A 777 22.24 -9.90 -36.99
C GLY A 777 23.42 -8.95 -36.71
N LEU A 778 23.42 -8.28 -35.55
CA LEU A 778 24.48 -7.36 -35.09
C LEU A 778 25.32 -7.92 -33.92
N GLN A 779 25.11 -9.18 -33.53
CA GLN A 779 26.04 -10.00 -32.72
C GLN A 779 26.82 -10.95 -33.63
#